data_AF-A0A3C0VD45-F1
#
_entry.id   AF-A0A3C0VD45-F1
#
_cell.length_a   1.000
_cell.length_b   1.000
_cell.length_c   1.000
_cell.angle_alpha   90.00
_cell.angle_beta   90.00
_cell.angle_gamma   90.00
#
_symmetry.space_group_name_H-M   'P 1'
#
loop_
_entity.id
_entity.type
_entity.pdbx_description
1 polymer ?
#
loop_
_entity_poly.entity_id
_entity_poly.type
_entity_poly.pdbx_seq_one_letter_code
_entity_poly.pdbx_strand_id
1 'polypeptide(L)'
;HYDAGWRLLGTIPSPFFESTPLTGIACDGERGTLFLVNPLTAEVVELDRLGTPTGLWFRLDLDPVVNVRGSPIPRALACVRATPSLDPLLLVFESVGAKIYGYALNGVRVFSFVHIDDPDGYPGRGAGVGGGGLAPVYDERGELAGVEFTGSQDGTYVIRQVVLTPAMEARYDGRYIPLEGLSGQAAGFVRGRDRDPATGAEIDVFFSVVDTQHSVYVFRTDPLPLYAPFDLACANDAGGGVRLAWRNAEPYDEVIISRNGAQHAALPGDAAEFLDERLAPGEYAYTVRGIRGALATGAPGCKAVAGPGRVLARVELAASSPGDFTLGLDGLVWLTDPALSLVRCLDPESWFEIRAVALAIESPDDKAVWPLRIACDREGGLTYVIDVRHLTLHAFDAGFAPVADAAPLALRDDPDDPRYPGQLVFNPAGNGGEGSLLFVEEYQALIHEIARTGEILRTFRHPDWFREVPPEGSRFAPWACGMALAPVAGQLDLAGGSAWDGWTRRILRVSLADGAPTGWEVPLAGVALSTTPGEFSLLRLGTRLVGLEAYEYEGVVYEIEAAPESPLPPTDLAWTVAEAADDVAIAFRNNGPYDRLEVARNAAVIATLPGDAASFTDRGVPAGMQAYTITAHAQSAPLWPLACRVRAGPGAAVRHRVLFPPRGLDCAARDPTDGSFFVTSNAYEERRTIFRLDGEGAFLAEFPAPYDGAWQVGAVAVSPHPSGRRVTTIGWRTPADIGEQPPLLLTHQDAAGAIIAGPLTFALPILPREPFVLFPASMHWDRAGGFWFLERNAEILWHIDAEGGIIGHFPHPAPPREQFVYGLATAFCPERGTFLLSTSRPGAARLTHMVEATLDGDLTGYEIPLDGLELSSIKAVLAEGRTLHAFGFHAGMPSLITGKAF
;
A
#
# COMPACT_ATOMS: atom_id res chain seq x y z
N HIS A 1 7.33 -27.51 21.01
CA HIS A 1 8.28 -28.54 20.54
C HIS A 1 7.49 -29.68 19.91
N TYR A 2 7.76 -30.00 18.64
CA TYR A 2 7.05 -31.02 17.87
C TYR A 2 8.01 -32.15 17.46
N ASP A 3 7.50 -33.36 17.26
CA ASP A 3 8.26 -34.45 16.63
C ASP A 3 8.22 -34.36 15.08
N ALA A 4 8.94 -35.26 14.41
CA ALA A 4 8.95 -35.34 12.95
C ALA A 4 7.60 -35.73 12.32
N GLY A 5 6.64 -36.22 13.13
CA GLY A 5 5.26 -36.44 12.72
C GLY A 5 4.35 -35.25 13.06
N TRP A 6 4.92 -34.08 13.38
CA TRP A 6 4.24 -32.86 13.78
C TRP A 6 3.32 -32.99 15.00
N ARG A 7 3.62 -33.94 15.90
CA ARG A 7 2.90 -34.08 17.17
C ARG A 7 3.52 -33.21 18.23
N LEU A 8 2.69 -32.45 18.96
CA LEU A 8 3.15 -31.63 20.08
C LEU A 8 3.72 -32.52 21.19
N LEU A 9 5.01 -32.39 21.46
CA LEU A 9 5.71 -33.09 22.55
C LEU A 9 5.66 -32.31 23.87
N GLY A 10 5.58 -30.99 23.78
CA GLY A 10 5.53 -30.09 24.94
C GLY A 10 5.77 -28.63 24.59
N THR A 11 5.53 -27.75 25.55
CA THR A 11 5.76 -26.31 25.49
C THR A 11 6.99 -25.95 26.33
N ILE A 12 7.80 -25.02 25.82
CA ILE A 12 8.97 -24.48 26.53
C ILE A 12 8.61 -23.04 26.90
N PRO A 13 8.61 -22.66 28.19
CA PRO A 13 8.30 -21.29 28.59
C PRO A 13 9.38 -20.32 28.09
N SER A 14 8.98 -19.09 27.79
CA SER A 14 9.93 -18.04 27.44
C SER A 14 10.85 -17.75 28.64
N PRO A 15 12.17 -17.61 28.43
CA PRO A 15 13.10 -17.17 29.48
C PRO A 15 13.00 -15.65 29.75
N PHE A 16 12.26 -14.91 28.92
CA PHE A 16 12.00 -13.48 29.08
C PHE A 16 10.62 -13.24 29.72
N PHE A 17 10.39 -12.07 30.31
CA PHE A 17 9.12 -11.72 31.00
C PHE A 17 7.87 -12.02 30.15
N GLU A 18 6.78 -12.42 30.81
CA GLU A 18 5.55 -13.03 30.24
C GLU A 18 4.81 -12.22 29.15
N SER A 19 5.22 -10.99 28.85
CA SER A 19 4.61 -10.13 27.82
C SER A 19 5.55 -9.75 26.67
N THR A 20 6.75 -10.32 26.60
CA THR A 20 7.74 -9.94 25.57
C THR A 20 7.65 -10.87 24.35
N PRO A 21 7.47 -10.35 23.13
CA PRO A 21 7.44 -11.19 21.92
C PRO A 21 8.77 -11.93 21.74
N LEU A 22 8.73 -13.11 21.11
CA LEU A 22 9.90 -13.86 20.65
C LEU A 22 9.85 -13.95 19.13
N THR A 23 10.99 -13.80 18.46
CA THR A 23 11.07 -13.84 17.00
C THR A 23 11.97 -14.96 16.51
N GLY A 24 13.28 -14.86 16.79
CA GLY A 24 14.28 -15.78 16.25
C GLY A 24 14.63 -16.94 17.19
N ILE A 25 14.80 -18.13 16.60
CA ILE A 25 15.27 -19.35 17.27
C ILE A 25 16.35 -20.04 16.42
N ALA A 26 17.39 -20.55 17.06
CA ALA A 26 18.39 -21.40 16.42
C ALA A 26 18.72 -22.62 17.27
N CYS A 27 19.01 -23.75 16.64
CA CYS A 27 19.43 -24.98 17.32
C CYS A 27 20.92 -25.21 17.07
N ASP A 28 21.69 -25.37 18.14
CA ASP A 28 23.05 -25.88 18.07
C ASP A 28 23.01 -27.40 18.26
N GLY A 29 23.11 -28.13 17.15
CA GLY A 29 23.06 -29.59 17.14
C GLY A 29 24.24 -30.26 17.84
N GLU A 30 25.41 -29.61 17.89
CA GLU A 30 26.61 -30.16 18.52
C GLU A 30 26.55 -30.05 20.04
N ARG A 31 26.06 -28.91 20.54
CA ARG A 31 25.84 -28.67 21.98
C ARG A 31 24.53 -29.24 22.48
N GLY A 32 23.56 -29.44 21.58
CA GLY A 32 22.20 -29.84 21.93
C GLY A 32 21.43 -28.74 22.66
N THR A 33 21.74 -27.47 22.38
CA THR A 33 21.15 -26.27 23.00
C THR A 33 20.34 -25.46 21.98
N LEU A 34 19.55 -24.51 22.46
CA LEU A 34 18.70 -23.62 21.67
C LEU A 34 19.05 -22.16 21.99
N PHE A 35 19.18 -21.32 20.97
CA PHE A 35 19.30 -19.88 21.14
C PHE A 35 17.97 -19.20 20.85
N LEU A 36 17.57 -18.25 21.69
CA LEU A 36 16.40 -17.40 21.52
C LEU A 36 16.81 -15.93 21.58
N VAL A 37 16.14 -15.09 20.80
CA VAL A 37 16.34 -13.63 20.83
C VAL A 37 15.07 -12.90 21.29
N ASN A 38 15.26 -11.91 22.13
CA ASN A 38 14.27 -10.91 22.44
C ASN A 38 14.38 -9.76 21.41
N PRO A 39 13.39 -9.55 20.55
CA PRO A 39 13.42 -8.53 19.51
C PRO A 39 13.46 -7.09 20.05
N LEU A 40 12.93 -6.85 21.25
CA LEU A 40 12.84 -5.50 21.82
C LEU A 40 14.11 -5.09 22.57
N THR A 41 14.76 -6.05 23.24
CA THR A 41 16.00 -5.78 24.00
C THR A 41 17.26 -6.14 23.23
N ALA A 42 17.13 -6.88 22.12
CA ALA A 42 18.22 -7.50 21.35
C ALA A 42 19.10 -8.43 22.20
N GLU A 43 18.53 -9.01 23.27
CA GLU A 43 19.20 -10.00 24.11
C GLU A 43 19.03 -11.40 23.54
N VAL A 44 20.12 -12.16 23.55
CA VAL A 44 20.16 -13.57 23.16
C VAL A 44 20.48 -14.41 24.39
N VAL A 45 19.73 -15.50 24.55
CA VAL A 45 19.92 -16.50 25.61
C VAL A 45 20.06 -17.89 25.02
N GLU A 46 20.98 -18.68 25.56
CA GLU A 46 21.08 -20.11 25.28
C GLU A 46 20.31 -20.92 26.33
N LEU A 47 19.49 -21.85 25.86
CA LEU A 47 18.70 -22.78 26.66
C LEU A 47 19.15 -24.23 26.41
N ASP A 48 19.06 -25.05 27.44
CA ASP A 48 19.14 -26.50 27.28
C ASP A 48 17.85 -27.09 26.67
N ARG A 49 17.83 -28.42 26.46
CA ARG A 49 16.68 -29.13 25.86
C ARG A 49 15.40 -29.09 26.70
N LEU A 50 15.50 -28.71 27.98
CA LEU A 50 14.37 -28.58 28.90
C LEU A 50 13.89 -27.12 29.00
N GLY A 51 14.56 -26.19 28.31
CA GLY A 51 14.24 -24.76 28.36
C GLY A 51 14.94 -23.99 29.48
N THR A 52 15.94 -24.57 30.13
CA THR A 52 16.65 -23.90 31.23
C THR A 52 17.83 -23.09 30.67
N PRO A 53 18.00 -21.81 31.05
CA PRO A 53 19.16 -21.03 30.64
C PRO A 53 20.49 -21.71 31.03
N THR A 54 21.42 -21.81 30.09
CA THR A 54 22.75 -22.42 30.32
C THR A 54 23.70 -21.49 31.07
N GLY A 55 23.35 -20.21 31.18
CA GLY A 55 24.19 -19.13 31.70
C GLY A 55 24.85 -18.28 30.60
N LEU A 56 24.72 -18.68 29.33
CA LEU A 56 25.16 -17.87 28.20
C LEU A 56 24.04 -16.88 27.81
N TRP A 57 24.33 -15.59 28.03
CA TRP A 57 23.41 -14.48 27.81
C TRP A 57 24.20 -13.26 27.35
N PHE A 58 23.85 -12.67 26.22
CA PHE A 58 24.53 -11.49 25.70
C PHE A 58 23.57 -10.60 24.91
N ARG A 59 23.95 -9.34 24.71
CA ARG A 59 23.18 -8.37 23.93
C ARG A 59 23.86 -8.14 22.59
N LEU A 60 23.07 -8.07 21.52
CA LEU A 60 23.54 -7.80 20.18
C LEU A 60 23.87 -6.31 20.02
N ASP A 61 25.06 -6.04 19.48
CA ASP A 61 25.49 -4.72 19.02
C ASP A 61 25.02 -4.52 17.57
N LEU A 62 23.75 -4.14 17.41
CA LEU A 62 23.10 -3.89 16.13
C LEU A 62 23.43 -2.48 15.66
N ASP A 63 23.69 -2.32 14.35
CA ASP A 63 23.90 -0.98 13.80
C ASP A 63 22.63 -0.14 13.97
N PRO A 64 22.74 1.18 14.23
CA PRO A 64 21.58 2.06 14.22
C PRO A 64 20.94 2.02 12.83
N VAL A 65 19.61 1.94 12.80
CA VAL A 65 18.87 2.11 11.54
C VAL A 65 18.85 3.61 11.22
N VAL A 66 18.98 3.94 9.94
CA VAL A 66 18.82 5.32 9.45
C VAL A 66 17.37 5.80 9.63
N ASN A 67 16.44 4.84 9.79
CA ASN A 67 15.03 5.06 10.09
C ASN A 67 14.82 5.65 11.48
N VAL A 68 14.30 6.88 11.53
CA VAL A 68 14.03 7.60 12.78
C VAL A 68 12.84 7.00 13.57
N ARG A 69 12.06 6.06 12.99
CA ARG A 69 10.96 5.29 13.64
C ARG A 69 11.30 3.88 14.10
N GLY A 70 12.47 3.34 13.74
CA GLY A 70 12.76 1.92 13.96
C GLY A 70 13.95 1.68 14.88
N SER A 71 13.72 1.07 16.05
CA SER A 71 14.80 0.32 16.71
C SER A 71 15.10 -0.92 15.86
N PRO A 72 16.37 -1.31 15.68
CA PRO A 72 16.70 -2.57 15.00
C PRO A 72 15.97 -3.75 15.65
N ILE A 73 15.30 -4.58 14.85
CA ILE A 73 14.53 -5.75 15.32
C ILE A 73 15.18 -7.03 14.79
N PRO A 74 15.90 -7.79 15.64
CA PRO A 74 16.38 -9.11 15.26
C PRO A 74 15.19 -10.08 15.10
N ARG A 75 15.10 -10.71 13.94
CA ARG A 75 13.96 -11.54 13.53
C ARG A 75 14.33 -13.01 13.32
N ALA A 76 15.53 -13.29 12.82
CA ALA A 76 16.02 -14.65 12.57
C ALA A 76 17.31 -14.94 13.30
N LEU A 77 17.51 -16.21 13.67
CA LEU A 77 18.78 -16.74 14.17
C LEU A 77 19.18 -18.00 13.38
N ALA A 78 20.47 -18.22 13.19
CA ALA A 78 20.99 -19.51 12.74
C ALA A 78 22.36 -19.81 13.35
N CYS A 79 22.59 -21.04 13.80
CA CYS A 79 23.89 -21.44 14.35
C CYS A 79 24.84 -21.86 13.22
N VAL A 80 26.03 -21.26 13.20
CA VAL A 80 27.18 -21.74 12.43
C VAL A 80 28.00 -22.65 13.33
N ARG A 81 28.07 -23.94 13.00
CA ARG A 81 28.98 -24.88 13.70
C ARG A 81 30.43 -24.46 13.56
N ALA A 82 31.29 -24.97 14.44
CA ALA A 82 32.73 -24.79 14.30
C ALA A 82 33.21 -25.32 12.93
N THR A 83 34.05 -24.55 12.26
CA THR A 83 34.69 -24.92 10.99
C THR A 83 36.21 -24.97 11.18
N PRO A 84 36.98 -25.52 10.22
CA PRO A 84 38.43 -25.52 10.37
C PRO A 84 39.05 -24.12 10.49
N SER A 85 38.38 -23.08 9.96
CA SER A 85 38.87 -21.70 9.98
C SER A 85 38.13 -20.75 10.95
N LEU A 86 36.96 -21.13 11.46
CA LEU A 86 36.12 -20.29 12.33
C LEU A 86 35.60 -21.05 13.54
N ASP A 87 35.69 -20.39 14.69
CA ASP A 87 34.92 -20.73 15.89
C ASP A 87 33.40 -20.64 15.60
N PRO A 88 32.54 -21.32 16.38
CA PRO A 88 31.10 -21.29 16.16
C PRO A 88 30.54 -19.87 16.29
N LEU A 89 29.60 -19.54 15.40
CA LEU A 89 28.96 -18.23 15.32
C LEU A 89 27.44 -18.35 15.41
N LEU A 90 26.80 -17.25 15.76
CA LEU A 90 25.37 -17.04 15.63
C LEU A 90 25.13 -16.02 14.51
N LEU A 91 24.47 -16.46 13.44
CA LEU A 91 23.94 -15.54 12.44
C LEU A 91 22.66 -14.91 12.96
N VAL A 92 22.49 -13.62 12.71
CA VAL A 92 21.30 -12.86 13.08
C VAL A 92 20.81 -12.07 11.87
N PHE A 93 19.53 -12.19 11.53
CA PHE A 93 18.90 -11.29 10.57
C PHE A 93 18.07 -10.25 11.32
N GLU A 94 18.38 -8.98 11.10
CA GLU A 94 17.67 -7.81 11.60
C GLU A 94 16.83 -7.20 10.47
N SER A 95 15.52 -7.06 10.71
CA SER A 95 14.56 -6.83 9.62
C SER A 95 14.26 -5.36 9.31
N VAL A 96 14.64 -4.40 10.16
CA VAL A 96 14.33 -2.98 9.99
C VAL A 96 15.39 -2.29 9.14
N GLY A 97 16.67 -2.49 9.46
CA GLY A 97 17.79 -2.04 8.62
C GLY A 97 18.21 -3.06 7.57
N ALA A 98 17.47 -4.17 7.45
CA ALA A 98 17.70 -5.29 6.54
C ALA A 98 19.17 -5.75 6.55
N LYS A 99 19.71 -6.05 7.73
CA LYS A 99 21.12 -6.43 7.92
C LYS A 99 21.26 -7.83 8.47
N ILE A 100 22.24 -8.56 7.94
CA ILE A 100 22.66 -9.87 8.42
C ILE A 100 23.99 -9.70 9.15
N TYR A 101 24.06 -10.28 10.35
CA TYR A 101 25.22 -10.21 11.24
C TYR A 101 25.72 -11.61 11.58
N GLY A 102 27.03 -11.74 11.81
CA GLY A 102 27.62 -12.92 12.45
C GLY A 102 28.24 -12.54 13.78
N TYR A 103 27.82 -13.18 14.87
CA TYR A 103 28.34 -12.96 16.23
C TYR A 103 29.06 -14.21 16.75
N ALA A 104 30.19 -14.04 17.40
CA ALA A 104 30.75 -15.08 18.24
C ALA A 104 29.81 -15.33 19.44
N LEU A 105 29.84 -16.54 20.01
CA LEU A 105 28.94 -16.91 21.12
C LEU A 105 29.18 -16.16 22.44
N ASN A 106 30.16 -15.25 22.48
CA ASN A 106 30.36 -14.28 23.57
C ASN A 106 29.71 -12.91 23.28
N GLY A 107 28.96 -12.76 22.19
CA GLY A 107 28.30 -11.52 21.77
C GLY A 107 29.16 -10.56 20.95
N VAL A 108 30.41 -10.90 20.63
CA VAL A 108 31.27 -10.06 19.79
C VAL A 108 30.89 -10.22 18.32
N ARG A 109 30.60 -9.10 17.64
CA ARG A 109 30.32 -9.07 16.21
C ARG A 109 31.58 -9.39 15.40
N VAL A 110 31.46 -10.35 14.47
CA VAL A 110 32.54 -10.80 13.58
C VAL A 110 32.43 -10.16 12.20
N PHE A 111 31.22 -10.13 11.63
CA PHE A 111 30.95 -9.50 10.34
C PHE A 111 29.49 -9.04 10.24
N SER A 112 29.20 -8.22 9.24
CA SER A 112 27.83 -7.89 8.82
C SER A 112 27.79 -7.56 7.32
N PHE A 113 26.62 -7.72 6.72
CA PHE A 113 26.33 -7.26 5.36
C PHE A 113 24.85 -6.89 5.20
N VAL A 114 24.55 -6.10 4.17
CA VAL A 114 23.20 -5.61 3.88
C VAL A 114 22.45 -6.63 3.01
N HIS A 115 21.15 -6.77 3.25
CA HIS A 115 20.27 -7.62 2.47
C HIS A 115 20.23 -7.19 1.00
N ILE A 116 20.31 -8.14 0.07
CA ILE A 116 20.54 -7.81 -1.35
C ILE A 116 19.30 -7.23 -2.06
N ASP A 117 18.10 -7.54 -1.55
CA ASP A 117 16.84 -6.94 -2.04
C ASP A 117 16.58 -5.55 -1.43
N ASP A 118 17.41 -5.11 -0.49
CA ASP A 118 17.31 -3.83 0.23
C ASP A 118 18.71 -3.23 0.48
N PRO A 119 19.45 -2.86 -0.58
CA PRO A 119 20.83 -2.41 -0.47
C PRO A 119 20.97 -1.02 0.19
N ASP A 120 19.89 -0.25 0.26
CA ASP A 120 19.77 1.06 0.90
C ASP A 120 19.35 0.97 2.38
N GLY A 121 18.92 -0.19 2.87
CA GLY A 121 18.54 -0.42 4.26
C GLY A 121 17.22 0.25 4.64
N TYR A 122 16.34 0.41 3.65
CA TYR A 122 15.07 1.10 3.72
C TYR A 122 14.07 0.37 2.81
N PRO A 123 12.76 0.27 3.13
CA PRO A 123 11.80 -0.40 2.25
C PRO A 123 11.55 0.41 0.97
N GLY A 124 12.52 0.44 0.06
CA GLY A 124 12.58 1.29 -1.13
C GLY A 124 12.77 0.54 -2.44
N ARG A 125 13.01 -0.78 -2.42
CA ARG A 125 13.07 -1.61 -3.65
C ARG A 125 12.39 -2.97 -3.55
N GLY A 126 12.24 -3.53 -2.36
CA GLY A 126 11.50 -4.77 -2.11
C GLY A 126 10.17 -4.51 -1.43
N ALA A 127 9.14 -5.31 -1.76
CA ALA A 127 8.08 -5.57 -0.79
C ALA A 127 8.78 -5.94 0.53
N GLY A 128 8.46 -5.26 1.63
CA GLY A 128 9.19 -5.40 2.89
C GLY A 128 9.57 -6.86 3.17
N VAL A 129 10.80 -7.10 3.62
CA VAL A 129 11.28 -8.48 3.85
C VAL A 129 10.54 -9.05 5.06
N GLY A 130 9.27 -9.42 4.86
CA GLY A 130 8.33 -9.84 5.88
C GLY A 130 8.61 -11.23 6.42
N GLY A 131 9.80 -11.79 6.14
CA GLY A 131 10.22 -13.10 6.60
C GLY A 131 11.57 -13.10 7.28
N GLY A 132 11.74 -13.97 8.27
CA GLY A 132 12.94 -14.08 9.10
C GLY A 132 13.63 -15.44 8.95
N GLY A 133 13.85 -15.91 7.72
CA GLY A 133 14.57 -17.16 7.48
C GLY A 133 16.07 -16.94 7.29
N LEU A 134 16.90 -17.81 7.87
CA LEU A 134 18.35 -17.72 7.82
C LEU A 134 18.97 -19.12 7.92
N ALA A 135 19.91 -19.45 7.05
CA ALA A 135 20.66 -20.70 7.12
C ALA A 135 22.10 -20.55 6.62
N PRO A 136 23.11 -21.12 7.30
CA PRO A 136 24.48 -21.17 6.80
C PRO A 136 24.64 -22.18 5.67
N VAL A 137 25.48 -21.85 4.69
CA VAL A 137 25.88 -22.74 3.59
C VAL A 137 27.34 -23.11 3.76
N TYR A 138 27.67 -24.41 3.64
CA TYR A 138 29.02 -24.92 3.78
C TYR A 138 29.56 -25.44 2.44
N ASP A 139 30.86 -25.27 2.20
CA ASP A 139 31.52 -25.88 1.05
C ASP A 139 31.87 -27.36 1.29
N GLU A 140 32.49 -28.01 0.29
CA GLU A 140 32.92 -29.40 0.36
C GLU A 140 33.98 -29.67 1.45
N ARG A 141 34.67 -28.63 1.92
CA ARG A 141 35.66 -28.71 3.01
C ARG A 141 35.03 -28.48 4.37
N GLY A 142 33.74 -28.13 4.41
CA GLY A 142 33.01 -27.81 5.62
C GLY A 142 33.24 -26.40 6.14
N GLU A 143 33.85 -25.51 5.34
CA GLU A 143 33.99 -24.09 5.65
C GLU A 143 32.68 -23.34 5.41
N LEU A 144 32.43 -22.27 6.15
CA LEU A 144 31.30 -21.38 5.90
C LEU A 144 31.52 -20.67 4.55
N ALA A 145 30.70 -21.02 3.56
CA ALA A 145 30.86 -20.58 2.18
C ALA A 145 29.79 -19.56 1.76
N GLY A 146 28.69 -19.46 2.52
CA GLY A 146 27.57 -18.60 2.15
C GLY A 146 26.49 -18.55 3.21
N VAL A 147 25.46 -17.75 2.90
CA VAL A 147 24.26 -17.62 3.72
C VAL A 147 23.05 -17.66 2.81
N GLU A 148 22.06 -18.44 3.22
CA GLU A 148 20.72 -18.47 2.66
C GLU A 148 19.80 -17.65 3.54
N PHE A 149 18.95 -16.80 2.93
CA PHE A 149 17.98 -15.99 3.68
C PHE A 149 16.75 -15.66 2.84
N THR A 150 15.65 -15.32 3.51
CA THR A 150 14.38 -15.02 2.83
C THR A 150 14.49 -13.70 2.10
N GLY A 151 14.13 -13.67 0.82
CA GLY A 151 13.98 -12.46 0.01
C GLY A 151 12.66 -12.45 -0.75
N SER A 152 12.54 -11.52 -1.70
CA SER A 152 11.35 -11.38 -2.54
C SER A 152 11.72 -11.10 -3.99
N GLN A 153 10.97 -11.69 -4.92
CA GLN A 153 11.12 -11.44 -6.34
C GLN A 153 9.75 -11.46 -7.02
N ASP A 154 9.40 -10.36 -7.71
CA ASP A 154 8.13 -10.22 -8.44
C ASP A 154 6.87 -10.54 -7.59
N GLY A 155 6.91 -10.18 -6.30
CA GLY A 155 5.83 -10.44 -5.34
C GLY A 155 5.78 -11.87 -4.80
N THR A 156 6.74 -12.72 -5.17
CA THR A 156 6.88 -14.09 -4.67
C THR A 156 8.04 -14.17 -3.68
N TYR A 157 7.85 -14.91 -2.57
CA TYR A 157 8.95 -15.20 -1.66
C TYR A 157 10.00 -16.10 -2.32
N VAL A 158 11.27 -15.80 -2.06
CA VAL A 158 12.39 -16.60 -2.53
C VAL A 158 13.38 -16.83 -1.39
N ILE A 159 14.22 -17.85 -1.51
CA ILE A 159 15.42 -17.97 -0.69
C ILE A 159 16.60 -17.45 -1.51
N ARG A 160 17.19 -16.34 -1.09
CA ARG A 160 18.40 -15.77 -1.68
C ARG A 160 19.61 -16.57 -1.21
N GLN A 161 20.58 -16.72 -2.10
CA GLN A 161 21.86 -17.36 -1.79
C GLN A 161 22.99 -16.37 -2.02
N VAL A 162 23.77 -16.06 -0.98
CA VAL A 162 24.98 -15.26 -1.12
C VAL A 162 26.21 -16.10 -0.81
N VAL A 163 27.29 -15.84 -1.54
CA VAL A 163 28.61 -16.42 -1.29
C VAL A 163 29.38 -15.49 -0.37
N LEU A 164 30.01 -16.04 0.66
CA LEU A 164 30.93 -15.30 1.52
C LEU A 164 32.36 -15.44 1.00
N THR A 165 33.07 -14.32 0.89
CA THR A 165 34.52 -14.33 0.63
C THR A 165 35.28 -14.83 1.86
N PRO A 166 36.57 -15.20 1.73
CA PRO A 166 37.41 -15.50 2.90
C PRO A 166 37.50 -14.36 3.92
N ALA A 167 37.20 -13.12 3.51
CA ALA A 167 37.12 -11.94 4.38
C ALA A 167 35.72 -11.72 4.98
N MET A 168 34.79 -12.65 4.81
CA MET A 168 33.39 -12.59 5.26
C MET A 168 32.56 -11.48 4.60
N GLU A 169 32.91 -11.09 3.36
CA GLU A 169 32.09 -10.18 2.55
C GLU A 169 31.07 -10.98 1.74
N ALA A 170 29.80 -10.56 1.74
CA ALA A 170 28.76 -11.20 0.94
C ALA A 170 28.84 -10.77 -0.53
N ARG A 171 28.69 -11.73 -1.44
CA ARG A 171 28.58 -11.54 -2.89
C ARG A 171 27.36 -12.27 -3.41
N TYR A 172 26.48 -11.51 -4.07
CA TYR A 172 25.31 -12.06 -4.76
C TYR A 172 25.61 -12.26 -6.24
N ASP A 173 25.27 -13.45 -6.75
CA ASP A 173 25.45 -13.89 -8.13
C ASP A 173 24.13 -14.15 -8.86
N GLY A 174 23.00 -13.74 -8.28
CA GLY A 174 21.67 -13.88 -8.89
C GLY A 174 20.97 -15.20 -8.58
N ARG A 175 21.55 -16.07 -7.75
CA ARG A 175 20.95 -17.37 -7.40
C ARG A 175 19.89 -17.25 -6.31
N TYR A 176 18.75 -17.87 -6.56
CA TYR A 176 17.66 -17.96 -5.62
C TYR A 176 16.86 -19.24 -5.79
N ILE A 177 16.09 -19.62 -4.78
CA ILE A 177 15.16 -20.74 -4.85
C ILE A 177 13.75 -20.15 -4.72
N PRO A 178 12.89 -20.27 -5.75
CA PRO A 178 11.54 -19.75 -5.65
C PRO A 178 10.74 -20.59 -4.66
N LEU A 179 10.02 -19.92 -3.76
CA LEU A 179 9.02 -20.56 -2.92
C LEU A 179 7.67 -20.52 -3.64
N GLU A 180 7.66 -20.99 -4.89
CA GLU A 180 6.47 -21.01 -5.74
C GLU A 180 5.38 -21.87 -5.10
N GLY A 181 4.18 -21.30 -4.98
CA GLY A 181 3.05 -21.95 -4.32
C GLY A 181 3.05 -21.83 -2.79
N LEU A 182 4.07 -21.19 -2.19
CA LEU A 182 3.95 -20.69 -0.82
C LEU A 182 2.74 -19.78 -0.74
N SER A 183 1.92 -20.00 0.28
CA SER A 183 0.75 -19.19 0.53
C SER A 183 0.83 -18.56 1.91
N GLY A 184 1.06 -17.25 1.97
CA GLY A 184 1.19 -16.48 3.22
C GLY A 184 2.60 -15.91 3.44
N GLN A 185 2.83 -15.26 4.58
CA GLN A 185 4.15 -14.70 4.88
C GLN A 185 5.07 -15.78 5.48
N ALA A 186 6.24 -15.99 4.86
CA ALA A 186 7.23 -16.93 5.36
C ALA A 186 7.86 -16.39 6.66
N ALA A 187 7.50 -16.95 7.81
CA ALA A 187 8.03 -16.52 9.10
C ALA A 187 9.53 -16.87 9.26
N GLY A 188 9.93 -18.04 8.78
CA GLY A 188 11.31 -18.52 8.78
C GLY A 188 11.42 -19.89 8.09
N PHE A 189 12.64 -20.30 7.76
CA PHE A 189 12.90 -21.60 7.16
C PHE A 189 14.11 -22.30 7.79
N VAL A 190 14.18 -23.62 7.60
CA VAL A 190 15.34 -24.43 7.94
C VAL A 190 15.60 -25.46 6.85
N ARG A 191 16.88 -25.74 6.59
CA ARG A 191 17.28 -26.82 5.68
C ARG A 191 17.13 -28.17 6.37
N GLY A 192 16.64 -29.18 5.65
CA GLY A 192 16.53 -30.54 6.15
C GLY A 192 16.44 -31.55 5.01
N ARG A 193 15.98 -32.76 5.34
CA ARG A 193 15.73 -33.82 4.37
C ARG A 193 14.31 -34.34 4.54
N ASP A 194 13.67 -34.64 3.42
CA ASP A 194 12.36 -35.30 3.38
C ASP A 194 12.29 -36.28 2.21
N ARG A 195 11.27 -37.13 2.21
CA ARG A 195 11.06 -38.10 1.12
C ARG A 195 10.32 -37.43 -0.03
N ASP A 196 10.91 -37.50 -1.21
CA ASP A 196 10.25 -37.12 -2.47
C ASP A 196 8.95 -37.96 -2.63
N PRO A 197 7.77 -37.34 -2.69
CA PRO A 197 6.50 -38.07 -2.74
C PRO A 197 6.32 -38.95 -3.98
N ALA A 198 7.01 -38.63 -5.08
CA ALA A 198 6.88 -39.35 -6.35
C ALA A 198 7.86 -40.53 -6.43
N THR A 199 9.08 -40.37 -5.92
CA THR A 199 10.15 -41.37 -6.06
C THR A 199 10.46 -42.13 -4.77
N GLY A 200 10.06 -41.59 -3.61
CA GLY A 200 10.37 -42.12 -2.28
C GLY A 200 11.83 -41.92 -1.83
N ALA A 201 12.67 -41.29 -2.66
CA ALA A 201 14.06 -40.99 -2.32
C ALA A 201 14.13 -39.87 -1.26
N GLU A 202 15.11 -39.93 -0.36
CA GLU A 202 15.42 -38.77 0.49
C GLU A 202 16.07 -37.67 -0.36
N ILE A 203 15.55 -36.46 -0.26
CA ILE A 203 16.02 -35.26 -0.94
C ILE A 203 16.23 -34.14 0.06
N ASP A 204 17.11 -33.19 -0.28
CA ASP A 204 17.29 -31.97 0.49
C ASP A 204 16.10 -31.02 0.26
N VAL A 205 15.60 -30.44 1.35
CA VAL A 205 14.43 -29.56 1.35
C VAL A 205 14.63 -28.36 2.27
N PHE A 206 13.84 -27.32 2.05
CA PHE A 206 13.55 -26.30 3.05
C PHE A 206 12.19 -26.55 3.67
N PHE A 207 12.14 -26.57 5.00
CA PHE A 207 10.90 -26.44 5.75
C PHE A 207 10.68 -24.96 6.04
N SER A 208 9.59 -24.38 5.53
CA SER A 208 9.23 -22.98 5.78
C SER A 208 7.96 -22.93 6.63
N VAL A 209 8.01 -22.19 7.73
CA VAL A 209 6.82 -21.90 8.55
C VAL A 209 6.15 -20.65 7.98
N VAL A 210 4.82 -20.66 7.91
CA VAL A 210 4.01 -19.52 7.48
C VAL A 210 3.20 -19.01 8.66
N ASP A 211 3.37 -17.74 9.03
CA ASP A 211 2.68 -17.16 10.19
C ASP A 211 1.18 -16.93 9.94
N THR A 212 0.80 -16.47 8.75
CA THR A 212 -0.59 -16.16 8.39
C THR A 212 -1.49 -17.38 8.27
N GLN A 213 -0.92 -18.59 8.20
CA GLN A 213 -1.63 -19.85 7.99
C GLN A 213 -1.28 -20.95 9.00
N HIS A 214 -0.39 -20.67 9.97
CA HIS A 214 0.11 -21.64 10.94
C HIS A 214 0.51 -23.00 10.33
N SER A 215 1.10 -22.96 9.13
CA SER A 215 1.40 -24.14 8.32
C SER A 215 2.88 -24.28 8.04
N VAL A 216 3.31 -25.48 7.66
CA VAL A 216 4.68 -25.76 7.24
C VAL A 216 4.68 -26.27 5.82
N TYR A 217 5.43 -25.57 4.97
CA TYR A 217 5.65 -25.94 3.58
C TYR A 217 7.02 -26.59 3.42
N VAL A 218 7.10 -27.54 2.49
CA VAL A 218 8.34 -28.25 2.15
C VAL A 218 8.70 -27.92 0.71
N PHE A 219 9.85 -27.27 0.52
CA PHE A 219 10.36 -26.86 -0.80
C PHE A 219 11.61 -27.63 -1.15
N ARG A 220 11.75 -28.05 -2.41
CA ARG A 220 13.00 -28.66 -2.89
C ARG A 220 14.11 -27.61 -2.96
N THR A 221 15.35 -28.01 -2.71
CA THR A 221 16.51 -27.10 -2.80
C THR A 221 17.22 -27.13 -4.16
N ASP A 222 16.59 -27.67 -5.20
CA ASP A 222 17.23 -27.81 -6.50
C ASP A 222 17.54 -26.44 -7.11
N PRO A 223 18.69 -26.29 -7.78
CA PRO A 223 18.97 -25.09 -8.53
C PRO A 223 17.99 -24.94 -9.70
N LEU A 224 17.71 -23.70 -10.07
CA LEU A 224 16.93 -23.42 -11.28
C LEU A 224 17.71 -23.89 -12.52
N PRO A 225 17.00 -24.35 -13.57
CA PRO A 225 17.65 -24.73 -14.82
C PRO A 225 18.30 -23.54 -15.54
N LEU A 226 17.82 -22.32 -15.26
CA LEU A 226 18.38 -21.06 -15.75
C LEU A 226 17.95 -19.91 -14.83
N TYR A 227 18.91 -19.18 -14.26
CA TYR A 227 18.69 -18.02 -13.40
C TYR A 227 18.51 -16.74 -14.23
N ALA A 228 17.57 -15.89 -13.81
CA ALA A 228 17.29 -14.63 -14.47
C ALA A 228 18.45 -13.62 -14.32
N PRO A 229 18.57 -12.66 -15.26
CA PRO A 229 19.28 -11.42 -14.99
C PRO A 229 18.81 -10.80 -13.66
N PHE A 230 19.69 -10.08 -12.98
CA PHE A 230 19.40 -9.52 -11.67
C PHE A 230 20.02 -8.13 -11.52
N ASP A 231 19.69 -7.43 -10.42
CA ASP A 231 20.07 -6.03 -10.19
C ASP A 231 19.64 -5.11 -11.34
N LEU A 232 18.51 -5.39 -11.99
CA LEU A 232 18.00 -4.57 -13.09
C LEU A 232 17.64 -3.17 -12.58
N ALA A 233 18.34 -2.17 -13.10
CA ALA A 233 18.07 -0.77 -12.85
C ALA A 233 17.73 -0.04 -14.16
N CYS A 234 16.66 0.76 -14.10
CA CYS A 234 16.34 1.75 -15.12
C CYS A 234 16.85 3.11 -14.64
N ALA A 235 17.69 3.77 -15.43
CA ALA A 235 18.15 5.13 -15.16
C ALA A 235 17.85 6.03 -16.36
N ASN A 236 17.52 7.28 -16.07
CA ASN A 236 17.35 8.28 -17.11
C ASN A 236 18.69 8.60 -17.76
N ASP A 237 18.72 8.63 -19.09
CA ASP A 237 19.90 9.05 -19.83
C ASP A 237 19.81 10.54 -20.18
N ALA A 238 20.96 11.23 -20.15
CA ALA A 238 21.05 12.66 -20.46
C ALA A 238 20.54 12.99 -21.88
N GLY A 239 20.55 12.02 -22.80
CA GLY A 239 20.02 12.15 -24.16
C GLY A 239 18.49 12.02 -24.28
N GLY A 240 17.74 11.92 -23.17
CA GLY A 240 16.28 11.74 -23.21
C GLY A 240 15.85 10.29 -23.48
N GLY A 241 16.75 9.33 -23.26
CA GLY A 241 16.47 7.90 -23.30
C GLY A 241 16.40 7.28 -21.91
N VAL A 242 16.23 5.96 -21.86
CA VAL A 242 16.33 5.16 -20.63
C VAL A 242 17.44 4.14 -20.79
N ARG A 243 18.40 4.16 -19.86
CA ARG A 243 19.47 3.18 -19.76
C ARG A 243 19.06 2.08 -18.78
N LEU A 244 19.04 0.85 -19.28
CA LEU A 244 18.88 -0.35 -18.50
C LEU A 244 20.27 -0.91 -18.21
N ALA A 245 20.53 -1.25 -16.95
CA ALA A 245 21.74 -1.95 -16.53
C ALA A 245 21.36 -3.12 -15.64
N TRP A 246 22.00 -4.27 -15.83
CA TRP A 246 21.75 -5.48 -15.06
C TRP A 246 23.02 -6.32 -14.94
N ARG A 247 22.96 -7.41 -14.18
CA ARG A 247 24.01 -8.43 -14.10
C ARG A 247 23.45 -9.75 -14.58
N ASN A 248 24.28 -10.48 -15.33
CA ASN A 248 23.94 -11.83 -15.79
C ASN A 248 24.33 -12.83 -14.69
N ALA A 249 23.38 -13.65 -14.25
CA ALA A 249 23.64 -14.71 -13.28
C ALA A 249 24.51 -15.83 -13.87
N GLU A 250 24.43 -16.00 -15.19
CA GLU A 250 25.10 -17.04 -15.95
C GLU A 250 25.12 -16.68 -17.45
N PRO A 251 25.93 -17.34 -18.32
CA PRO A 251 26.01 -16.97 -19.73
C PRO A 251 24.74 -17.34 -20.52
N TYR A 252 24.13 -16.40 -21.22
CA TYR A 252 22.98 -16.68 -22.08
C TYR A 252 23.41 -16.90 -23.54
N ASP A 253 22.53 -17.46 -24.37
CA ASP A 253 22.68 -17.41 -25.82
C ASP A 253 22.22 -16.03 -26.34
N GLU A 254 21.16 -15.49 -25.74
CA GLU A 254 20.53 -14.22 -26.10
C GLU A 254 19.89 -13.56 -24.86
N VAL A 255 19.87 -12.23 -24.84
CA VAL A 255 19.09 -11.44 -23.87
C VAL A 255 18.00 -10.67 -24.60
N ILE A 256 16.74 -10.88 -24.20
CA ILE A 256 15.57 -10.21 -24.76
C ILE A 256 15.15 -9.05 -23.86
N ILE A 257 15.02 -7.87 -24.47
CA ILE A 257 14.43 -6.68 -23.84
C ILE A 257 13.00 -6.53 -24.34
N SER A 258 12.04 -6.45 -23.43
CA SER A 258 10.66 -6.06 -23.76
C SER A 258 10.35 -4.67 -23.22
N ARG A 259 9.59 -3.89 -23.99
CA ARG A 259 9.07 -2.58 -23.61
C ARG A 259 7.54 -2.60 -23.70
N ASN A 260 6.87 -2.22 -22.61
CA ASN A 260 5.41 -2.24 -22.48
C ASN A 260 4.78 -3.59 -22.86
N GLY A 261 5.46 -4.68 -22.49
CA GLY A 261 5.01 -6.07 -22.74
C GLY A 261 5.28 -6.61 -24.15
N ALA A 262 5.77 -5.78 -25.08
CA ALA A 262 6.19 -6.22 -26.41
C ALA A 262 7.71 -6.35 -26.50
N GLN A 263 8.20 -7.37 -27.20
CA GLN A 263 9.63 -7.49 -27.49
C GLN A 263 10.12 -6.25 -28.24
N HIS A 264 11.17 -5.62 -27.71
CA HIS A 264 11.77 -4.41 -28.26
C HIS A 264 13.12 -4.68 -28.89
N ALA A 265 13.99 -5.44 -28.22
CA ALA A 265 15.33 -5.77 -28.69
C ALA A 265 15.76 -7.19 -28.30
N ALA A 266 16.71 -7.72 -29.06
CA ALA A 266 17.40 -8.97 -28.79
C ALA A 266 18.92 -8.71 -28.86
N LEU A 267 19.63 -9.06 -27.80
CA LEU A 267 21.02 -8.70 -27.56
C LEU A 267 21.88 -9.97 -27.43
N PRO A 268 23.21 -9.88 -27.65
CA PRO A 268 24.14 -10.95 -27.30
C PRO A 268 23.95 -11.42 -25.85
N GLY A 269 24.12 -12.72 -25.60
CA GLY A 269 23.87 -13.32 -24.29
C GLY A 269 24.80 -12.86 -23.15
N ASP A 270 25.87 -12.12 -23.46
CA ASP A 270 26.77 -11.47 -22.49
C ASP A 270 26.44 -9.99 -22.25
N ALA A 271 25.44 -9.43 -22.93
CA ALA A 271 25.00 -8.06 -22.73
C ALA A 271 24.54 -7.83 -21.27
N ALA A 272 24.95 -6.71 -20.71
CA ALA A 272 24.64 -6.28 -19.34
C ALA A 272 24.04 -4.86 -19.30
N GLU A 273 23.87 -4.22 -20.45
CA GLU A 273 23.32 -2.88 -20.59
C GLU A 273 22.55 -2.73 -21.91
N PHE A 274 21.56 -1.83 -21.90
CA PHE A 274 20.81 -1.42 -23.09
C PHE A 274 20.40 0.04 -22.96
N LEU A 275 20.55 0.82 -24.03
CA LEU A 275 20.07 2.20 -24.09
C LEU A 275 18.89 2.29 -25.06
N ASP A 276 17.72 2.60 -24.53
CA ASP A 276 16.55 2.94 -25.33
C ASP A 276 16.54 4.46 -25.59
N GLU A 277 16.98 4.86 -26.78
CA GLU A 277 17.13 6.27 -27.17
C GLU A 277 15.84 6.87 -27.72
N ARG A 278 15.70 8.20 -27.61
CA ARG A 278 14.66 9.01 -28.30
C ARG A 278 13.23 8.55 -27.99
N LEU A 279 12.96 8.36 -26.70
CA LEU A 279 11.62 8.05 -26.23
C LEU A 279 10.70 9.27 -26.40
N ALA A 280 9.47 9.00 -26.82
CA ALA A 280 8.42 9.99 -26.66
C ALA A 280 8.17 10.23 -25.16
N PRO A 281 7.58 11.36 -24.77
CA PRO A 281 7.20 11.54 -23.38
C PRO A 281 6.18 10.46 -22.95
N GLY A 282 6.34 9.87 -21.77
CA GLY A 282 5.46 8.81 -21.27
C GLY A 282 6.11 7.88 -20.23
N GLU A 283 5.30 6.96 -19.72
CA GLU A 283 5.74 5.88 -18.84
C GLU A 283 6.13 4.63 -19.64
N TYR A 284 7.20 3.97 -19.19
CA TYR A 284 7.75 2.79 -19.84
C TYR A 284 8.01 1.70 -18.81
N ALA A 285 7.47 0.51 -19.07
CA ALA A 285 7.80 -0.70 -18.33
C ALA A 285 8.74 -1.56 -19.18
N TYR A 286 9.92 -1.87 -18.65
CA TYR A 286 10.90 -2.73 -19.27
C TYR A 286 10.99 -4.07 -18.56
N THR A 287 11.27 -5.13 -19.31
CA THR A 287 11.71 -6.40 -18.73
C THR A 287 12.92 -6.94 -19.48
N VAL A 288 13.78 -7.65 -18.74
CA VAL A 288 14.99 -8.29 -19.28
C VAL A 288 14.90 -9.79 -19.05
N ARG A 289 15.10 -10.60 -20.09
CA ARG A 289 15.01 -12.06 -20.02
C ARG A 289 16.20 -12.71 -20.69
N GLY A 290 16.85 -13.65 -20.01
CA GLY A 290 17.90 -14.49 -20.59
C GLY A 290 17.30 -15.72 -21.29
N ILE A 291 17.90 -16.12 -22.40
CA ILE A 291 17.52 -17.32 -23.18
C ILE A 291 18.74 -18.24 -23.30
N ARG A 292 18.55 -19.55 -23.07
CA ARG A 292 19.56 -20.57 -23.37
C ARG A 292 18.89 -21.82 -23.96
N GLY A 293 19.19 -22.13 -25.23
CA GLY A 293 18.49 -23.17 -25.98
C GLY A 293 16.98 -22.92 -26.02
N ALA A 294 16.18 -23.87 -25.52
CA ALA A 294 14.73 -23.74 -25.41
C ALA A 294 14.25 -23.15 -24.07
N LEU A 295 15.18 -22.83 -23.15
CA LEU A 295 14.86 -22.29 -21.83
C LEU A 295 14.84 -20.77 -21.87
N ALA A 296 13.92 -20.19 -21.11
CA ALA A 296 13.80 -18.76 -20.89
C ALA A 296 13.71 -18.49 -19.38
N THR A 297 14.39 -17.46 -18.91
CA THR A 297 14.35 -17.08 -17.50
C THR A 297 13.05 -16.38 -17.12
N GLY A 298 12.85 -16.13 -15.81
CA GLY A 298 12.03 -15.02 -15.35
C GLY A 298 12.44 -13.69 -16.01
N ALA A 299 11.55 -12.70 -16.00
CA ALA A 299 11.75 -11.44 -16.69
C ALA A 299 11.68 -10.27 -15.70
N PRO A 300 12.74 -10.06 -14.87
CA PRO A 300 12.81 -8.90 -13.97
C PRO A 300 12.43 -7.62 -14.71
N GLY A 301 11.66 -6.77 -14.04
CA GLY A 301 11.15 -5.54 -14.61
C GLY A 301 11.63 -4.28 -13.90
N CYS A 302 11.76 -3.20 -14.66
CA CYS A 302 11.89 -1.85 -14.11
C CYS A 302 10.98 -0.87 -14.85
N LYS A 303 10.60 0.21 -14.18
CA LYS A 303 9.82 1.30 -14.77
C LYS A 303 10.68 2.53 -14.92
N ALA A 304 10.41 3.30 -15.96
CA ALA A 304 11.04 4.59 -16.20
C ALA A 304 10.02 5.56 -16.79
N VAL A 305 10.34 6.85 -16.68
CA VAL A 305 9.52 7.93 -17.19
C VAL A 305 10.39 8.81 -18.08
N ALA A 306 9.91 9.11 -19.29
CA ALA A 306 10.56 10.05 -20.20
C ALA A 306 9.71 11.32 -20.31
N GLY A 307 10.32 12.51 -20.19
CA GLY A 307 9.64 13.81 -20.28
C GLY A 307 9.05 14.31 -18.94
N PRO A 308 8.04 15.18 -18.97
CA PRO A 308 7.45 15.79 -17.77
C PRO A 308 7.08 14.78 -16.67
N GLY A 309 7.52 14.99 -15.43
CA GLY A 309 7.30 14.06 -14.32
C GLY A 309 8.46 13.08 -14.09
N ARG A 310 9.42 13.05 -15.00
CA ARG A 310 10.68 12.32 -14.83
C ARG A 310 11.45 12.88 -13.63
N VAL A 311 11.92 11.99 -12.76
CA VAL A 311 12.82 12.33 -11.66
C VAL A 311 14.22 12.59 -12.20
N LEU A 312 14.68 13.83 -12.04
CA LEU A 312 16.01 14.31 -12.42
C LEU A 312 17.04 14.07 -11.31
N ALA A 313 16.62 14.22 -10.06
CA ALA A 313 17.40 13.91 -8.88
C ALA A 313 16.48 13.43 -7.75
N ARG A 314 16.98 12.49 -6.92
CA ARG A 314 16.33 12.02 -5.70
C ARG A 314 17.35 12.14 -4.57
N VAL A 315 17.00 12.84 -3.50
CA VAL A 315 17.88 13.02 -2.34
C VAL A 315 17.11 12.68 -1.07
N GLU A 316 17.64 11.76 -0.29
CA GLU A 316 17.13 11.45 1.04
C GLU A 316 17.69 12.45 2.06
N LEU A 317 16.81 12.98 2.90
CA LEU A 317 17.15 13.96 3.91
C LEU A 317 17.33 13.27 5.27
N ALA A 318 18.45 13.57 5.93
CA ALA A 318 18.67 13.23 7.33
C ALA A 318 17.90 14.18 8.28
N ALA A 319 16.58 14.27 8.12
CA ALA A 319 15.70 15.10 8.97
C ALA A 319 14.79 14.19 9.82
N SER A 320 14.63 14.51 11.11
CA SER A 320 13.82 13.70 12.03
C SER A 320 12.32 13.82 11.82
N SER A 321 11.87 14.88 11.15
CA SER A 321 10.50 14.96 10.63
C SER A 321 10.38 16.17 9.70
N PRO A 322 10.57 16.03 8.38
CA PRO A 322 10.34 17.15 7.48
C PRO A 322 8.87 17.58 7.53
N GLY A 323 8.61 18.87 7.64
CA GLY A 323 7.25 19.43 7.63
C GLY A 323 6.91 20.13 6.32
N ASP A 324 7.43 21.34 6.16
CA ASP A 324 7.24 22.20 5.00
C ASP A 324 8.55 22.94 4.69
N PHE A 325 8.68 23.45 3.46
CA PHE A 325 9.91 24.09 3.00
C PHE A 325 9.68 25.32 2.12
N THR A 326 10.62 26.25 2.21
CA THR A 326 10.64 27.48 1.41
C THR A 326 12.07 27.88 1.05
N LEU A 327 12.23 28.75 0.06
CA LEU A 327 13.50 29.44 -0.17
C LEU A 327 13.62 30.62 0.81
N GLY A 328 14.68 30.62 1.62
CA GLY A 328 14.94 31.63 2.65
C GLY A 328 15.50 32.95 2.14
N LEU A 329 15.64 33.91 3.04
CA LEU A 329 16.21 35.24 2.78
C LEU A 329 17.67 35.17 2.33
N ASP A 330 18.41 34.18 2.83
CA ASP A 330 19.82 33.95 2.55
C ASP A 330 20.07 33.07 1.30
N GLY A 331 19.00 32.64 0.63
CA GLY A 331 19.08 31.77 -0.54
C GLY A 331 19.27 30.29 -0.22
N LEU A 332 19.25 29.90 1.06
CA LEU A 332 19.17 28.50 1.47
C LEU A 332 17.73 27.99 1.43
N VAL A 333 17.54 26.68 1.28
CA VAL A 333 16.23 26.06 1.49
C VAL A 333 16.01 25.90 2.99
N TRP A 334 14.92 26.43 3.50
CA TRP A 334 14.52 26.32 4.91
C TRP A 334 13.42 25.28 5.02
N LEU A 335 13.68 24.22 5.77
CA LEU A 335 12.81 23.07 6.00
C LEU A 335 12.42 23.04 7.48
N THR A 336 11.13 23.01 7.80
CA THR A 336 10.69 22.81 9.18
C THR A 336 10.92 21.37 9.62
N ASP A 337 11.36 21.21 10.87
CA ASP A 337 11.43 19.93 11.59
C ASP A 337 10.50 20.02 12.80
N PRO A 338 9.19 19.72 12.63
CA PRO A 338 8.21 19.98 13.67
C PRO A 338 8.44 19.12 14.93
N ALA A 339 9.16 17.99 14.81
CA ALA A 339 9.43 17.09 15.94
C ALA A 339 10.41 17.71 16.94
N LEU A 340 11.36 18.49 16.40
CA LEU A 340 12.36 19.20 17.18
C LEU A 340 12.03 20.70 17.32
N SER A 341 10.96 21.19 16.68
CA SER A 341 10.62 22.61 16.60
C SER A 341 11.79 23.46 16.06
N LEU A 342 12.43 22.98 14.99
CA LEU A 342 13.56 23.63 14.33
C LEU A 342 13.23 24.01 12.88
N VAL A 343 14.04 24.90 12.31
CA VAL A 343 14.21 25.07 10.87
C VAL A 343 15.61 24.62 10.48
N ARG A 344 15.70 23.63 9.59
CA ARG A 344 16.94 23.17 8.97
C ARG A 344 17.18 23.98 7.70
N CYS A 345 18.38 24.53 7.57
CA CYS A 345 18.79 25.35 6.43
C CYS A 345 19.74 24.53 5.55
N LEU A 346 19.31 24.23 4.32
CA LEU A 346 19.97 23.34 3.39
C LEU A 346 20.50 24.10 2.18
N ASP A 347 21.63 23.66 1.65
CA ASP A 347 22.11 24.15 0.35
C ASP A 347 21.16 23.68 -0.78
N PRO A 348 20.70 24.58 -1.67
CA PRO A 348 19.71 24.24 -2.72
C PRO A 348 20.26 23.34 -3.84
N GLU A 349 21.58 23.20 -3.97
CA GLU A 349 22.20 22.36 -5.00
C GLU A 349 22.57 20.99 -4.45
N SER A 350 23.20 20.94 -3.28
CA SER A 350 23.68 19.69 -2.69
C SER A 350 22.72 19.07 -1.67
N TRP A 351 21.70 19.81 -1.20
CA TRP A 351 20.78 19.42 -0.13
C TRP A 351 21.46 19.07 1.20
N PHE A 352 22.70 19.52 1.40
CA PHE A 352 23.40 19.33 2.67
C PHE A 352 22.94 20.38 3.68
N GLU A 353 22.73 19.96 4.92
CA GLU A 353 22.40 20.86 6.00
C GLU A 353 23.61 21.76 6.32
N ILE A 354 23.40 23.07 6.22
CA ILE A 354 24.39 24.09 6.57
C ILE A 354 24.27 24.47 8.05
N ARG A 355 23.03 24.56 8.55
CA ARG A 355 22.72 24.89 9.95
C ARG A 355 21.28 24.52 10.30
N ALA A 356 20.99 24.47 11.60
CA ALA A 356 19.62 24.42 12.13
C ALA A 356 19.39 25.58 13.11
N VAL A 357 18.17 26.11 13.14
CA VAL A 357 17.75 27.24 13.98
C VAL A 357 16.49 26.84 14.75
N ALA A 358 16.44 27.11 16.05
CA ALA A 358 15.24 26.83 16.84
C ALA A 358 14.14 27.87 16.58
N LEU A 359 12.90 27.41 16.46
CA LEU A 359 11.73 28.28 16.38
C LEU A 359 11.25 28.62 17.79
N ALA A 360 11.34 29.90 18.15
CA ALA A 360 10.82 30.41 19.42
C ALA A 360 9.30 30.62 19.35
N ILE A 361 8.54 29.52 19.34
CA ILE A 361 7.07 29.52 19.43
C ILE A 361 6.66 28.99 20.81
N GLU A 362 5.98 29.82 21.58
CA GLU A 362 5.40 29.41 22.87
C GLU A 362 4.05 28.73 22.64
N SER A 363 3.90 27.51 23.18
CA SER A 363 2.63 26.80 23.12
C SER A 363 1.64 27.36 24.16
N PRO A 364 0.40 27.68 23.78
CA PRO A 364 -0.61 28.17 24.70
C PRO A 364 -1.16 27.10 25.67
N ASP A 365 -0.97 25.80 25.39
CA ASP A 365 -1.57 24.69 26.16
C ASP A 365 -0.57 23.61 26.62
N ASP A 366 0.73 23.95 26.63
CA ASP A 366 1.87 23.06 26.94
C ASP A 366 1.98 21.81 26.02
N LYS A 367 1.16 21.69 24.97
CA LYS A 367 1.34 20.65 23.95
C LYS A 367 2.34 21.10 22.90
N ALA A 368 3.00 20.15 22.25
CA ALA A 368 3.92 20.44 21.15
C ALA A 368 3.21 21.21 20.02
N VAL A 369 3.88 22.23 19.48
CA VAL A 369 3.46 22.95 18.28
C VAL A 369 3.66 22.02 17.08
N TRP A 370 2.58 21.69 16.35
CA TRP A 370 2.64 20.66 15.31
C TRP A 370 1.39 20.63 14.43
N PRO A 371 1.52 20.45 13.10
CA PRO A 371 2.72 20.65 12.26
C PRO A 371 3.06 22.15 12.07
N LEU A 372 4.25 22.44 11.55
CA LEU A 372 4.73 23.80 11.28
C LEU A 372 4.89 24.04 9.77
N ARG A 373 4.24 25.08 9.24
CA ARG A 373 4.23 25.44 7.80
C ARG A 373 4.94 26.76 7.57
N ILE A 374 5.81 26.87 6.56
CA ILE A 374 6.75 27.99 6.45
C ILE A 374 6.71 28.66 5.08
N ALA A 375 6.72 30.00 5.05
CA ALA A 375 6.87 30.78 3.84
C ALA A 375 7.75 32.01 4.08
N CYS A 376 8.39 32.51 3.03
CA CYS A 376 9.32 33.63 3.15
C CYS A 376 8.96 34.78 2.20
N ASP A 377 8.79 35.98 2.75
CA ASP A 377 8.73 37.24 2.02
C ASP A 377 10.17 37.77 1.81
N ARG A 378 10.76 37.39 0.69
CA ARG A 378 12.17 37.73 0.38
C ARG A 378 12.40 39.22 0.13
N GLU A 379 11.39 39.94 -0.34
CA GLU A 379 11.50 41.38 -0.60
C GLU A 379 11.23 42.19 0.67
N GLY A 380 10.26 41.77 1.49
CA GLY A 380 9.95 42.40 2.77
C GLY A 380 10.85 41.98 3.93
N GLY A 381 11.65 40.93 3.77
CA GLY A 381 12.62 40.47 4.77
C GLY A 381 11.99 39.76 5.97
N LEU A 382 10.83 39.13 5.78
CA LEU A 382 10.07 38.45 6.84
C LEU A 382 9.81 36.99 6.51
N THR A 383 9.73 36.19 7.56
CA THR A 383 9.40 34.75 7.48
C THR A 383 8.14 34.49 8.25
N TYR A 384 7.25 33.71 7.67
CA TYR A 384 5.95 33.37 8.25
C TYR A 384 5.91 31.90 8.58
N VAL A 385 5.45 31.56 9.78
CA VAL A 385 5.22 30.19 10.21
C VAL A 385 3.81 30.04 10.74
N ILE A 386 3.06 29.06 10.24
CA ILE A 386 1.78 28.67 10.82
C ILE A 386 2.02 27.53 11.82
N ASP A 387 1.55 27.71 13.05
CA ASP A 387 1.30 26.63 13.98
C ASP A 387 -0.09 26.05 13.69
N VAL A 388 -0.10 24.87 13.09
CA VAL A 388 -1.33 24.23 12.60
C VAL A 388 -2.22 23.76 13.75
N ARG A 389 -1.67 23.38 14.91
CA ARG A 389 -2.47 22.95 16.06
C ARG A 389 -3.27 24.10 16.65
N HIS A 390 -2.68 25.28 16.72
CA HIS A 390 -3.30 26.44 17.36
C HIS A 390 -3.91 27.43 16.35
N LEU A 391 -3.72 27.18 15.05
CA LEU A 391 -4.17 28.03 13.95
C LEU A 391 -3.69 29.48 14.12
N THR A 392 -2.41 29.64 14.45
CA THR A 392 -1.76 30.96 14.63
C THR A 392 -0.67 31.18 13.60
N LEU A 393 -0.58 32.41 13.11
CA LEU A 393 0.44 32.89 12.18
C LEU A 393 1.50 33.69 12.94
N HIS A 394 2.74 33.23 12.88
CA HIS A 394 3.90 33.85 13.50
C HIS A 394 4.77 34.51 12.42
N ALA A 395 5.33 35.67 12.74
CA ALA A 395 6.26 36.39 11.86
C ALA A 395 7.63 36.52 12.52
N PHE A 396 8.68 36.26 11.73
CA PHE A 396 10.07 36.27 12.17
C PHE A 396 10.95 37.08 11.24
N ASP A 397 12.07 37.57 11.76
CA ASP A 397 13.16 38.15 10.98
C ASP A 397 14.10 37.08 10.39
N ALA A 398 15.21 37.51 9.78
CA ALA A 398 16.22 36.63 9.19
C ALA A 398 16.95 35.72 10.19
N GLY A 399 16.92 36.06 11.48
CA GLY A 399 17.49 35.27 12.57
C GLY A 399 16.48 34.35 13.26
N PHE A 400 15.25 34.25 12.74
CA PHE A 400 14.12 33.58 13.38
C PHE A 400 13.74 34.18 14.75
N ALA A 401 13.98 35.48 14.96
CA ALA A 401 13.45 36.19 16.11
C ALA A 401 12.01 36.68 15.82
N PRO A 402 11.04 36.49 16.75
CA PRO A 402 9.68 36.99 16.57
C PRO A 402 9.67 38.52 16.40
N VAL A 403 8.94 39.02 15.40
CA VAL A 403 8.86 40.48 15.12
C VAL A 403 7.52 41.11 15.53
N ALA A 404 6.51 40.28 15.81
CA ALA A 404 5.18 40.70 16.23
C ALA A 404 4.50 39.57 17.04
N ASP A 405 3.42 39.92 17.74
CA ASP A 405 2.54 38.94 18.37
C ASP A 405 1.90 38.03 17.31
N ALA A 406 1.66 36.77 17.68
CA ALA A 406 1.04 35.80 16.80
C ALA A 406 -0.39 36.24 16.43
N ALA A 407 -0.73 36.19 15.14
CA ALA A 407 -2.05 36.52 14.65
C ALA A 407 -2.92 35.25 14.55
N PRO A 408 -4.16 35.25 15.04
CA PRO A 408 -5.05 34.11 14.84
C PRO A 408 -5.44 34.01 13.36
N LEU A 409 -5.47 32.80 12.81
CA LEU A 409 -6.04 32.55 11.49
C LEU A 409 -7.56 32.64 11.59
N ALA A 410 -8.19 33.36 10.66
CA ALA A 410 -9.65 33.44 10.56
C ALA A 410 -10.29 32.15 10.00
N LEU A 411 -9.75 30.98 10.37
CA LEU A 411 -10.29 29.66 10.11
C LEU A 411 -11.23 29.26 11.24
N ARG A 412 -12.31 28.56 10.90
CA ARG A 412 -13.18 27.98 11.92
C ARG A 412 -12.51 26.71 12.44
N ASP A 413 -12.12 26.73 13.69
CA ASP A 413 -11.75 25.51 14.43
C ASP A 413 -13.05 24.78 14.78
N ASP A 414 -13.30 23.67 14.10
CA ASP A 414 -14.37 22.74 14.44
C ASP A 414 -13.70 21.49 15.02
N PRO A 415 -13.86 21.20 16.33
CA PRO A 415 -13.29 20.01 16.95
C PRO A 415 -13.74 18.70 16.29
N ASP A 416 -14.90 18.71 15.63
CA ASP A 416 -15.47 17.57 14.92
C ASP A 416 -15.06 17.54 13.42
N ASP A 417 -14.58 18.67 12.87
CA ASP A 417 -14.10 18.87 11.48
C ASP A 417 -12.84 19.77 11.44
N PRO A 418 -11.71 19.31 11.99
CA PRO A 418 -10.52 20.15 12.14
C PRO A 418 -9.92 20.48 10.76
N ARG A 419 -9.74 21.77 10.50
CA ARG A 419 -9.15 22.30 9.26
C ARG A 419 -7.66 22.46 9.43
N TYR A 420 -6.89 21.68 8.68
CA TYR A 420 -5.44 21.66 8.81
C TYR A 420 -4.76 22.32 7.61
N PRO A 421 -4.02 23.42 7.81
CA PRO A 421 -3.13 23.96 6.79
C PRO A 421 -2.03 22.95 6.41
N GLY A 422 -1.99 22.60 5.12
CA GLY A 422 -0.89 21.94 4.42
C GLY A 422 0.24 22.93 4.13
N GLN A 423 0.81 22.96 2.93
CA GLN A 423 1.94 23.86 2.62
C GLN A 423 1.55 25.35 2.66
N LEU A 424 2.48 26.20 3.13
CA LEU A 424 2.38 27.66 3.11
C LEU A 424 3.25 28.28 2.01
N VAL A 425 2.71 29.24 1.26
CA VAL A 425 3.42 29.94 0.18
C VAL A 425 3.19 31.45 0.31
N PHE A 426 4.25 32.25 0.14
CA PHE A 426 4.12 33.71 0.10
C PHE A 426 3.90 34.21 -1.33
N ASN A 427 2.85 35.01 -1.55
CA ASN A 427 2.51 35.63 -2.82
C ASN A 427 2.83 37.14 -2.79
N PRO A 428 3.93 37.61 -3.40
CA PRO A 428 4.31 39.03 -3.36
C PRO A 428 3.32 39.94 -4.09
N ALA A 429 2.63 39.43 -5.13
CA ALA A 429 1.63 40.19 -5.88
C ALA A 429 0.24 40.20 -5.20
N GLY A 430 0.07 39.41 -4.14
CA GLY A 430 -1.18 39.28 -3.41
C GLY A 430 -1.58 40.55 -2.65
N ASN A 431 -2.85 40.60 -2.23
CA ASN A 431 -3.41 41.75 -1.51
C ASN A 431 -3.12 43.12 -2.18
N GLY A 432 -3.27 43.22 -3.50
CA GLY A 432 -3.00 44.46 -4.23
C GLY A 432 -1.51 44.85 -4.31
N GLY A 433 -0.59 43.90 -4.13
CA GLY A 433 0.86 44.12 -4.15
C GLY A 433 1.47 44.36 -2.76
N GLU A 434 0.67 44.32 -1.69
CA GLU A 434 1.18 44.33 -0.31
C GLU A 434 1.75 42.98 0.13
N GLY A 435 1.52 41.92 -0.65
CA GLY A 435 1.89 40.55 -0.33
C GLY A 435 0.85 39.84 0.54
N SER A 436 0.59 38.58 0.22
CA SER A 436 -0.33 37.68 0.94
C SER A 436 0.30 36.31 1.16
N LEU A 437 -0.34 35.47 1.96
CA LEU A 437 0.04 34.08 2.18
C LEU A 437 -1.04 33.15 1.63
N LEU A 438 -0.64 32.04 1.05
CA LEU A 438 -1.51 31.00 0.50
C LEU A 438 -1.25 29.70 1.26
N PHE A 439 -2.29 29.01 1.70
CA PHE A 439 -2.18 27.63 2.14
C PHE A 439 -3.32 26.80 1.59
N VAL A 440 -3.08 25.50 1.45
CA VAL A 440 -4.12 24.50 1.15
C VAL A 440 -4.59 23.88 2.46
N GLU A 441 -5.89 23.70 2.61
CA GLU A 441 -6.50 22.98 3.70
C GLU A 441 -6.73 21.53 3.25
N GLU A 442 -6.18 20.58 4.02
CA GLU A 442 -5.96 19.20 3.58
C GLU A 442 -7.23 18.36 3.43
N TYR A 443 -8.28 18.62 4.23
CA TYR A 443 -9.46 17.75 4.32
C TYR A 443 -10.63 18.17 3.43
N GLN A 444 -10.77 19.46 3.10
CA GLN A 444 -11.79 19.96 2.16
C GLN A 444 -11.16 20.41 0.84
N ALA A 445 -9.84 20.29 0.69
CA ALA A 445 -9.09 20.72 -0.49
C ALA A 445 -9.38 22.18 -0.86
N LEU A 446 -9.43 23.05 0.15
CA LEU A 446 -9.66 24.49 -0.01
C LEU A 446 -8.32 25.22 -0.06
N ILE A 447 -8.15 26.13 -1.00
CA ILE A 447 -7.00 27.02 -1.07
C ILE A 447 -7.43 28.36 -0.49
N HIS A 448 -6.79 28.76 0.60
CA HIS A 448 -7.02 30.03 1.27
C HIS A 448 -5.90 31.00 0.95
N GLU A 449 -6.28 32.23 0.58
CA GLU A 449 -5.37 33.38 0.58
C GLU A 449 -5.67 34.23 1.80
N ILE A 450 -4.65 34.51 2.61
CA ILE A 450 -4.76 35.29 3.83
C ILE A 450 -3.85 36.52 3.78
N ALA A 451 -4.27 37.59 4.45
CA ALA A 451 -3.43 38.73 4.74
C ALA A 451 -2.34 38.35 5.76
N ARG A 452 -1.32 39.20 5.89
CA ARG A 452 -0.26 39.08 6.92
C ARG A 452 -0.80 39.15 8.36
N THR A 453 -2.07 39.56 8.52
CA THR A 453 -2.82 39.63 9.79
C THR A 453 -3.63 38.36 10.09
N GLY A 454 -3.61 37.35 9.21
CA GLY A 454 -4.40 36.11 9.38
C GLY A 454 -5.85 36.20 8.84
N GLU A 455 -6.28 37.36 8.34
CA GLU A 455 -7.61 37.53 7.72
C GLU A 455 -7.69 36.80 6.37
N ILE A 456 -8.77 36.06 6.13
CA ILE A 456 -9.01 35.42 4.82
C ILE A 456 -9.42 36.48 3.79
N LEU A 457 -8.60 36.63 2.76
CA LEU A 457 -8.85 37.51 1.62
C LEU A 457 -9.70 36.80 0.55
N ARG A 458 -9.40 35.52 0.31
CA ARG A 458 -10.06 34.71 -0.72
C ARG A 458 -10.01 33.23 -0.37
N THR A 459 -10.97 32.47 -0.89
CA THR A 459 -10.94 31.02 -0.86
C THR A 459 -11.47 30.47 -2.19
N PHE A 460 -10.79 29.47 -2.75
CA PHE A 460 -11.28 28.68 -3.87
C PHE A 460 -10.98 27.20 -3.61
N ARG A 461 -11.54 26.31 -4.44
CA ARG A 461 -11.45 24.87 -4.22
C ARG A 461 -10.52 24.20 -5.22
N HIS A 462 -9.80 23.18 -4.79
CA HIS A 462 -8.93 22.37 -5.63
C HIS A 462 -9.72 21.71 -6.78
N PRO A 463 -9.22 21.71 -8.04
CA PRO A 463 -9.95 21.16 -9.19
C PRO A 463 -10.32 19.67 -9.06
N ASP A 464 -9.46 18.86 -8.43
CA ASP A 464 -9.71 17.43 -8.25
C ASP A 464 -10.96 17.12 -7.42
N TRP A 465 -11.45 18.07 -6.61
CA TRP A 465 -12.71 17.90 -5.90
C TRP A 465 -13.88 17.68 -6.84
N PHE A 466 -13.85 18.31 -8.02
CA PHE A 466 -14.94 18.20 -9.00
C PHE A 466 -14.85 16.94 -9.86
N ARG A 467 -13.72 16.22 -9.83
CA ARG A 467 -13.58 14.93 -10.53
C ARG A 467 -14.33 13.83 -9.79
N GLU A 468 -14.31 13.88 -8.46
CA GLU A 468 -15.13 13.05 -7.60
C GLU A 468 -15.60 13.86 -6.40
N VAL A 469 -16.83 14.39 -6.49
CA VAL A 469 -17.43 15.20 -5.44
C VAL A 469 -17.76 14.29 -4.25
N PRO A 470 -17.13 14.48 -3.08
CA PRO A 470 -17.49 13.72 -1.88
C PRO A 470 -18.95 13.95 -1.49
N PRO A 471 -19.57 12.99 -0.76
CA PRO A 471 -20.90 13.21 -0.20
C PRO A 471 -20.97 14.49 0.63
N GLU A 472 -22.15 15.10 0.69
CA GLU A 472 -22.37 16.30 1.50
C GLU A 472 -22.02 16.05 2.97
N GLY A 473 -21.29 16.99 3.58
CA GLY A 473 -20.81 16.88 4.97
C GLY A 473 -19.61 15.94 5.16
N SER A 474 -19.13 15.29 4.10
CA SER A 474 -17.94 14.42 4.17
C SER A 474 -16.68 15.19 4.53
N ARG A 475 -15.90 14.63 5.45
CA ARG A 475 -14.51 15.05 5.72
C ARG A 475 -13.48 14.44 4.77
N PHE A 476 -13.88 13.46 3.97
CA PHE A 476 -13.03 12.84 2.95
C PHE A 476 -13.12 13.67 1.67
N ALA A 477 -11.97 14.01 1.11
CA ALA A 477 -11.79 14.80 -0.11
C ALA A 477 -10.52 14.32 -0.84
N PRO A 478 -10.25 14.79 -2.06
CA PRO A 478 -8.90 14.70 -2.61
C PRO A 478 -7.90 15.35 -1.63
N TRP A 479 -7.11 14.53 -0.95
CA TRP A 479 -6.04 15.01 -0.09
C TRP A 479 -5.02 15.79 -0.93
N ALA A 480 -4.90 17.09 -0.65
CA ALA A 480 -4.01 18.00 -1.35
C ALA A 480 -3.22 18.85 -0.34
N CYS A 481 -1.92 19.02 -0.60
CA CYS A 481 -0.98 19.62 0.35
C CYS A 481 0.05 20.53 -0.31
N GLY A 482 0.59 20.15 -1.47
CA GLY A 482 1.68 20.86 -2.11
C GLY A 482 1.22 21.98 -3.00
N MET A 483 1.89 23.12 -2.88
CA MET A 483 1.63 24.29 -3.71
C MET A 483 2.91 25.07 -3.97
N ALA A 484 3.03 25.64 -5.16
CA ALA A 484 4.09 26.61 -5.47
C ALA A 484 3.54 27.67 -6.44
N LEU A 485 3.98 28.91 -6.30
CA LEU A 485 3.68 29.92 -7.32
C LEU A 485 4.24 29.46 -8.66
N ALA A 486 3.41 29.55 -9.70
CA ALA A 486 3.85 29.23 -11.04
C ALA A 486 4.82 30.30 -11.56
N PRO A 487 5.69 29.96 -12.54
CA PRO A 487 6.52 30.95 -13.23
C PRO A 487 5.71 32.02 -13.98
N VAL A 488 4.44 31.73 -14.28
CA VAL A 488 3.48 32.63 -14.91
C VAL A 488 2.71 33.38 -13.82
N ALA A 489 2.74 34.71 -13.89
CA ALA A 489 2.07 35.57 -12.90
C ALA A 489 0.57 35.26 -12.79
N GLY A 490 0.06 35.23 -11.56
CA GLY A 490 -1.36 34.96 -11.27
C GLY A 490 -1.75 33.48 -11.37
N GLN A 491 -0.80 32.56 -11.40
CA GLN A 491 -1.05 31.11 -11.45
C GLN A 491 -0.35 30.37 -10.31
N LEU A 492 -0.86 29.19 -9.99
CA LEU A 492 -0.41 28.35 -8.89
C LEU A 492 -0.28 26.90 -9.37
N ASP A 493 0.86 26.29 -9.10
CA ASP A 493 1.06 24.84 -9.27
C ASP A 493 0.59 24.15 -7.99
N LEU A 494 -0.27 23.14 -8.13
CA LEU A 494 -0.93 22.40 -7.05
C LEU A 494 -0.64 20.90 -7.20
N ALA A 495 -0.16 20.28 -6.13
CA ALA A 495 -0.13 18.82 -6.04
C ALA A 495 -1.58 18.30 -5.97
N GLY A 496 -1.90 17.33 -6.81
CA GLY A 496 -3.25 16.84 -7.00
C GLY A 496 -3.35 15.34 -7.26
N GLY A 497 -4.56 14.84 -7.03
CA GLY A 497 -5.02 13.47 -7.17
C GLY A 497 -6.48 13.42 -6.73
N SER A 498 -7.29 12.57 -7.34
CA SER A 498 -8.66 12.32 -6.89
C SER A 498 -8.70 11.23 -5.82
N ALA A 499 -9.84 11.07 -5.14
CA ALA A 499 -10.02 9.95 -4.22
C ALA A 499 -9.83 8.60 -4.94
N TRP A 500 -10.31 8.44 -6.18
CA TRP A 500 -10.01 7.32 -7.10
C TRP A 500 -8.52 7.09 -7.40
N ASP A 501 -7.70 8.13 -7.41
CA ASP A 501 -6.28 7.99 -7.71
C ASP A 501 -5.51 7.42 -6.50
N GLY A 502 -6.13 7.54 -5.33
CA GLY A 502 -5.67 7.07 -4.04
C GLY A 502 -4.43 7.76 -3.48
N TRP A 503 -3.76 8.61 -4.26
CA TRP A 503 -2.50 9.28 -3.95
C TRP A 503 -2.39 10.56 -4.78
N THR A 504 -1.46 11.45 -4.44
CA THR A 504 -1.03 12.53 -5.35
C THR A 504 -0.43 11.90 -6.61
N ARG A 505 -1.05 12.13 -7.77
CA ARG A 505 -0.60 11.58 -9.07
C ARG A 505 -0.12 12.62 -10.05
N ARG A 506 -0.32 13.90 -9.75
CA ARG A 506 -0.03 14.99 -10.67
C ARG A 506 0.24 16.31 -9.97
N ILE A 507 0.84 17.23 -10.70
CA ILE A 507 0.90 18.65 -10.37
C ILE A 507 0.09 19.39 -11.44
N LEU A 508 -0.93 20.13 -11.02
CA LEU A 508 -1.83 20.90 -11.87
C LEU A 508 -1.52 22.37 -11.76
N ARG A 509 -1.57 23.11 -12.86
CA ARG A 509 -1.54 24.57 -12.78
C ARG A 509 -2.93 25.16 -12.88
N VAL A 510 -3.26 26.02 -11.91
CA VAL A 510 -4.54 26.73 -11.84
C VAL A 510 -4.35 28.24 -11.87
N SER A 511 -5.41 28.93 -12.27
CA SER A 511 -5.58 30.37 -12.06
C SER A 511 -5.71 30.65 -10.56
N LEU A 512 -4.93 31.58 -10.04
CA LEU A 512 -5.11 32.04 -8.66
C LEU A 512 -6.47 32.72 -8.48
N ALA A 513 -7.03 33.33 -9.53
CA ALA A 513 -8.29 34.10 -9.46
C ALA A 513 -9.45 33.30 -8.89
N ASP A 514 -9.60 32.07 -9.37
CA ASP A 514 -10.81 31.24 -9.25
C ASP A 514 -10.52 29.73 -9.13
N GLY A 515 -9.25 29.30 -9.23
CA GLY A 515 -8.86 27.90 -9.23
C GLY A 515 -9.07 27.17 -10.55
N ALA A 516 -9.40 27.88 -11.65
CA ALA A 516 -9.66 27.23 -12.92
C ALA A 516 -8.39 26.57 -13.50
N PRO A 517 -8.45 25.32 -13.99
CA PRO A 517 -7.27 24.62 -14.51
C PRO A 517 -6.81 25.20 -15.84
N THR A 518 -5.51 25.42 -15.99
CA THR A 518 -4.91 26.04 -17.19
C THR A 518 -4.69 25.03 -18.33
N GLY A 519 -4.59 23.74 -18.01
CA GLY A 519 -4.29 22.66 -18.96
C GLY A 519 -2.84 22.20 -18.88
N TRP A 520 -2.01 22.92 -18.12
CA TRP A 520 -0.67 22.47 -17.76
C TRP A 520 -0.75 21.48 -16.61
N GLU A 521 -0.11 20.33 -16.79
CA GLU A 521 -0.07 19.22 -15.85
C GLU A 521 1.28 18.50 -15.94
N VAL A 522 1.81 18.08 -14.80
CA VAL A 522 2.96 17.18 -14.69
C VAL A 522 2.52 15.90 -14.01
N PRO A 523 2.59 14.73 -14.66
CA PRO A 523 2.29 13.46 -14.00
C PRO A 523 3.40 13.11 -13.00
N LEU A 524 3.06 12.40 -11.93
CA LEU A 524 4.00 12.00 -10.88
C LEU A 524 4.27 10.50 -10.85
N ALA A 525 3.96 9.76 -11.92
CA ALA A 525 4.17 8.31 -11.96
C ALA A 525 5.65 7.88 -11.83
N GLY A 526 6.59 8.79 -12.10
CA GLY A 526 8.02 8.57 -11.87
C GLY A 526 8.48 8.84 -10.44
N VAL A 527 7.63 9.48 -9.63
CA VAL A 527 7.89 9.79 -8.22
C VAL A 527 7.34 8.65 -7.37
N ALA A 528 8.23 7.94 -6.69
CA ALA A 528 7.87 6.81 -5.84
C ALA A 528 7.41 7.32 -4.47
N LEU A 529 6.16 7.75 -4.38
CA LEU A 529 5.56 8.17 -3.10
C LEU A 529 5.26 6.94 -2.23
N SER A 530 5.76 6.99 -1.00
CA SER A 530 5.71 6.05 0.12
C SER A 530 4.79 6.50 1.27
N THR A 531 4.40 7.78 1.33
CA THR A 531 3.55 8.37 2.39
C THR A 531 2.07 8.13 2.17
N THR A 532 1.23 8.39 3.21
CA THR A 532 -0.22 8.65 3.11
C THR A 532 -0.56 9.66 1.98
N PRO A 533 -1.78 9.60 1.41
CA PRO A 533 -2.17 10.53 0.35
C PRO A 533 -2.06 11.96 0.90
N GLY A 534 -1.23 12.80 0.28
CA GLY A 534 -1.17 14.22 0.64
C GLY A 534 -0.05 14.69 1.57
N GLU A 535 1.12 14.06 1.65
CA GLU A 535 2.33 14.68 2.26
C GLU A 535 3.42 14.96 1.21
N PHE A 536 3.09 15.80 0.22
CA PHE A 536 3.95 16.16 -0.90
C PHE A 536 3.95 17.68 -1.16
N SER A 537 4.94 18.39 -0.61
CA SER A 537 5.11 19.84 -0.78
C SER A 537 5.87 20.18 -2.06
N LEU A 538 5.65 21.38 -2.61
CA LEU A 538 6.28 21.86 -3.85
C LEU A 538 7.13 23.10 -3.62
N LEU A 539 8.25 23.22 -4.33
CA LEU A 539 9.07 24.42 -4.35
C LEU A 539 9.63 24.68 -5.76
N ARG A 540 9.64 25.94 -6.17
CA ARG A 540 10.32 26.39 -7.41
C ARG A 540 11.67 27.02 -7.05
N LEU A 541 12.76 26.41 -7.50
CA LEU A 541 14.12 26.94 -7.39
C LEU A 541 14.57 27.45 -8.77
N GLY A 542 14.19 28.69 -9.08
CA GLY A 542 14.34 29.23 -10.44
C GLY A 542 13.47 28.43 -11.43
N THR A 543 14.09 27.69 -12.35
CA THR A 543 13.40 26.83 -13.32
C THR A 543 13.16 25.40 -12.80
N ARG A 544 13.87 24.99 -11.73
CA ARG A 544 13.77 23.65 -11.15
C ARG A 544 12.45 23.52 -10.39
N LEU A 545 11.71 22.44 -10.65
CA LEU A 545 10.54 22.04 -9.89
C LEU A 545 10.97 20.97 -8.90
N VAL A 546 10.76 21.24 -7.62
CA VAL A 546 11.16 20.36 -6.53
C VAL A 546 9.92 19.92 -5.76
N GLY A 547 9.82 18.61 -5.52
CA GLY A 547 8.86 18.02 -4.60
C GLY A 547 9.56 17.55 -3.33
N LEU A 548 8.94 17.78 -2.18
CA LEU A 548 9.34 17.19 -0.91
C LEU A 548 8.25 16.22 -0.48
N GLU A 549 8.60 14.96 -0.42
CA GLU A 549 7.83 13.93 0.27
C GLU A 549 8.29 13.87 1.72
N ALA A 550 7.35 13.91 2.66
CA ALA A 550 7.63 13.73 4.08
C ALA A 550 6.93 12.47 4.58
N TYR A 551 7.66 11.42 4.96
CA TYR A 551 7.11 10.21 5.53
C TYR A 551 7.60 10.01 6.94
N GLU A 552 6.69 9.96 7.91
CA GLU A 552 6.92 9.23 9.16
C GLU A 552 8.37 9.34 9.73
N TYR A 553 8.87 10.57 9.88
CA TYR A 553 10.24 10.93 10.34
C TYR A 553 11.38 10.90 9.31
N GLU A 554 11.08 10.98 8.03
CA GLU A 554 12.02 11.08 6.91
C GLU A 554 11.51 11.99 5.80
N GLY A 555 12.42 12.49 4.97
CA GLY A 555 12.07 13.28 3.80
C GLY A 555 12.84 12.87 2.57
N VAL A 556 12.13 12.78 1.44
CA VAL A 556 12.74 12.58 0.14
C VAL A 556 12.47 13.80 -0.72
N VAL A 557 13.54 14.38 -1.25
CA VAL A 557 13.46 15.48 -2.20
C VAL A 557 13.60 14.93 -3.61
N TYR A 558 12.66 15.32 -4.46
CA TYR A 558 12.66 14.99 -5.88
C TYR A 558 12.84 16.28 -6.68
N GLU A 559 13.84 16.31 -7.56
CA GLU A 559 13.84 17.25 -8.66
C GLU A 559 13.09 16.64 -9.84
N ILE A 560 12.09 17.35 -10.36
CA ILE A 560 11.10 16.82 -11.29
C ILE A 560 11.15 17.62 -12.58
N GLU A 561 11.17 16.92 -13.71
CA GLU A 561 11.06 17.57 -15.01
C GLU A 561 9.68 18.20 -15.16
N ALA A 562 9.63 19.52 -15.32
CA ALA A 562 8.39 20.25 -15.51
C ALA A 562 7.82 20.08 -16.92
N ALA A 563 6.51 20.21 -17.08
CA ALA A 563 5.87 20.22 -18.39
C ALA A 563 6.22 21.49 -19.18
N PRO A 564 6.37 21.40 -20.51
CA PRO A 564 6.54 22.58 -21.35
C PRO A 564 5.30 23.48 -21.27
N GLU A 565 5.49 24.79 -21.44
CA GLU A 565 4.38 25.76 -21.43
C GLU A 565 3.48 25.65 -22.68
N SER A 566 4.01 25.14 -23.79
CA SER A 566 3.27 24.88 -25.03
C SER A 566 4.07 23.98 -25.98
N PRO A 567 3.43 23.10 -26.77
CA PRO A 567 2.00 22.72 -26.70
C PRO A 567 1.70 21.83 -25.49
N LEU A 568 0.49 21.96 -24.94
CA LEU A 568 0.05 21.20 -23.76
C LEU A 568 -0.60 19.88 -24.19
N PRO A 569 -0.27 18.72 -23.58
CA PRO A 569 -0.96 17.46 -23.86
C PRO A 569 -2.42 17.52 -23.38
N PRO A 570 -3.30 16.64 -23.87
CA PRO A 570 -4.62 16.45 -23.27
C PRO A 570 -4.50 16.10 -21.78
N THR A 571 -5.45 16.52 -20.95
CA THR A 571 -5.47 16.26 -19.50
C THR A 571 -6.82 15.68 -19.05
N ASP A 572 -6.95 15.38 -17.75
CA ASP A 572 -8.22 14.99 -17.12
C ASP A 572 -8.91 13.80 -17.80
N LEU A 573 -8.12 12.74 -18.06
CA LEU A 573 -8.65 11.49 -18.57
C LEU A 573 -9.69 10.93 -17.59
N ALA A 574 -10.86 10.59 -18.12
CA ALA A 574 -11.91 9.88 -17.43
C ALA A 574 -12.45 8.78 -18.35
N TRP A 575 -12.93 7.71 -17.75
CA TRP A 575 -13.54 6.61 -18.49
C TRP A 575 -14.75 6.08 -17.75
N THR A 576 -15.69 5.53 -18.52
CA THR A 576 -16.85 4.81 -17.99
C THR A 576 -17.06 3.56 -18.81
N VAL A 577 -17.49 2.49 -18.15
CA VAL A 577 -17.91 1.25 -18.81
C VAL A 577 -19.43 1.25 -18.84
N ALA A 578 -20.03 1.01 -20.00
CA ALA A 578 -21.48 0.91 -20.09
C ALA A 578 -22.00 -0.28 -19.27
N GLU A 579 -23.06 -0.11 -18.49
CA GLU A 579 -23.63 -1.19 -17.67
C GLU A 579 -24.11 -2.39 -18.50
N ALA A 580 -24.81 -2.09 -19.60
CA ALA A 580 -25.48 -3.11 -20.42
C ALA A 580 -24.67 -3.63 -21.61
N ALA A 581 -23.56 -2.97 -21.98
CA ALA A 581 -22.74 -3.30 -23.14
C ALA A 581 -21.25 -3.25 -22.79
N ASP A 582 -20.38 -3.95 -23.51
CA ASP A 582 -18.93 -3.87 -23.32
C ASP A 582 -18.33 -2.70 -24.09
N ASP A 583 -18.93 -1.53 -23.95
CA ASP A 583 -18.46 -0.28 -24.52
C ASP A 583 -17.69 0.50 -23.44
N VAL A 584 -16.56 1.10 -23.85
CA VAL A 584 -15.74 1.97 -22.99
C VAL A 584 -15.81 3.38 -23.56
N ALA A 585 -16.44 4.28 -22.82
CA ALA A 585 -16.47 5.70 -23.16
C ALA A 585 -15.32 6.40 -22.45
N ILE A 586 -14.50 7.12 -23.20
CA ILE A 586 -13.34 7.86 -22.73
C ILE A 586 -13.60 9.34 -22.98
N ALA A 587 -13.41 10.16 -21.95
CA ALA A 587 -13.48 11.61 -22.00
C ALA A 587 -12.16 12.20 -21.52
N PHE A 588 -11.80 13.36 -22.05
CA PHE A 588 -10.58 14.05 -21.68
C PHE A 588 -10.72 15.55 -21.99
N ARG A 589 -9.92 16.37 -21.31
CA ARG A 589 -9.80 17.78 -21.64
C ARG A 589 -8.84 17.94 -22.83
N ASN A 590 -9.33 18.60 -23.88
CA ASN A 590 -8.51 19.00 -25.01
C ASN A 590 -7.83 20.35 -24.69
N ASN A 591 -6.49 20.37 -24.66
CA ASN A 591 -5.68 21.56 -24.42
C ASN A 591 -5.05 22.12 -25.72
N GLY A 592 -5.58 21.70 -26.87
CA GLY A 592 -5.09 22.02 -28.21
C GLY A 592 -5.27 23.49 -28.62
N PRO A 593 -4.96 23.81 -29.88
CA PRO A 593 -5.21 22.95 -31.04
C PRO A 593 -4.13 21.89 -31.33
N TYR A 594 -4.55 20.73 -31.81
CA TYR A 594 -3.70 19.64 -32.29
C TYR A 594 -3.92 19.36 -33.79
N ASP A 595 -2.97 18.70 -34.44
CA ASP A 595 -3.13 18.23 -35.82
C ASP A 595 -4.10 17.03 -35.88
N ARG A 596 -3.96 16.10 -34.92
CA ARG A 596 -4.83 14.93 -34.69
C ARG A 596 -4.61 14.36 -33.30
N LEU A 597 -5.50 13.46 -32.88
CA LEU A 597 -5.25 12.54 -31.76
C LEU A 597 -5.27 11.09 -32.24
N GLU A 598 -4.47 10.23 -31.62
CA GLU A 598 -4.46 8.79 -31.83
C GLU A 598 -4.93 8.10 -30.56
N VAL A 599 -5.88 7.18 -30.68
CA VAL A 599 -6.33 6.32 -29.59
C VAL A 599 -5.80 4.91 -29.83
N ALA A 600 -5.04 4.37 -28.89
CA ALA A 600 -4.58 3.00 -28.92
C ALA A 600 -5.16 2.17 -27.78
N ARG A 601 -5.39 0.88 -28.05
CA ARG A 601 -5.77 -0.14 -27.07
C ARG A 601 -4.75 -1.27 -27.12
N ASN A 602 -4.14 -1.60 -25.99
CA ASN A 602 -3.05 -2.57 -25.85
C ASN A 602 -1.92 -2.32 -26.87
N ALA A 603 -1.46 -1.07 -26.94
CA ALA A 603 -0.44 -0.57 -27.88
C ALA A 603 -0.82 -0.60 -29.38
N ALA A 604 -1.99 -1.12 -29.76
CA ALA A 604 -2.48 -1.06 -31.13
C ALA A 604 -3.38 0.18 -31.34
N VAL A 605 -3.06 1.03 -32.31
CA VAL A 605 -3.90 2.19 -32.67
C VAL A 605 -5.24 1.69 -33.23
N ILE A 606 -6.34 2.10 -32.60
CA ILE A 606 -7.72 1.71 -32.97
C ILE A 606 -8.52 2.86 -33.59
N ALA A 607 -8.11 4.11 -33.38
CA ALA A 607 -8.76 5.27 -33.96
C ALA A 607 -7.80 6.47 -34.13
N THR A 608 -8.12 7.32 -35.11
CA THR A 608 -7.54 8.66 -35.28
C THR A 608 -8.66 9.68 -35.23
N LEU A 609 -8.55 10.66 -34.35
CA LEU A 609 -9.57 11.67 -34.08
C LEU A 609 -9.15 13.05 -34.61
N PRO A 610 -10.11 13.93 -34.93
CA PRO A 610 -9.84 15.35 -35.15
C PRO A 610 -9.12 16.00 -33.96
N GLY A 611 -8.26 16.99 -34.23
CA GLY A 611 -7.45 17.67 -33.21
C GLY A 611 -8.22 18.40 -32.11
N ASP A 612 -9.52 18.64 -32.30
CA ASP A 612 -10.43 19.29 -31.35
C ASP A 612 -11.32 18.27 -30.58
N ALA A 613 -11.14 16.96 -30.81
CA ALA A 613 -11.91 15.95 -30.10
C ALA A 613 -11.63 15.98 -28.58
N ALA A 614 -12.65 15.70 -27.79
CA ALA A 614 -12.57 15.64 -26.32
C ALA A 614 -13.12 14.31 -25.74
N SER A 615 -13.50 13.38 -26.62
CA SER A 615 -14.04 12.08 -26.22
C SER A 615 -13.92 11.04 -27.33
N PHE A 616 -14.01 9.78 -26.93
CA PHE A 616 -14.04 8.61 -27.81
C PHE A 616 -14.87 7.50 -27.16
N THR A 617 -15.53 6.67 -27.97
CA THR A 617 -16.22 5.46 -27.48
C THR A 617 -15.71 4.26 -28.24
N ASP A 618 -15.04 3.36 -27.52
CA ASP A 618 -14.67 2.04 -28.04
C ASP A 618 -15.84 1.09 -27.85
N ARG A 619 -16.29 0.44 -28.93
CA ARG A 619 -17.49 -0.41 -28.91
C ARG A 619 -17.13 -1.88 -29.03
N GLY A 620 -17.83 -2.73 -28.30
CA GLY A 620 -17.62 -4.19 -28.34
C GLY A 620 -16.21 -4.59 -27.89
N VAL A 621 -15.75 -3.99 -26.80
CA VAL A 621 -14.43 -4.22 -26.22
C VAL A 621 -14.36 -5.65 -25.68
N PRO A 622 -13.32 -6.44 -26.03
CA PRO A 622 -13.15 -7.78 -25.47
C PRO A 622 -13.08 -7.76 -23.94
N ALA A 623 -13.72 -8.74 -23.31
CA ALA A 623 -13.65 -8.88 -21.86
C ALA A 623 -12.20 -9.05 -21.37
N GLY A 624 -11.91 -8.47 -20.20
CA GLY A 624 -10.56 -8.43 -19.63
C GLY A 624 -10.02 -7.01 -19.46
N MET A 625 -8.79 -6.93 -18.98
CA MET A 625 -8.11 -5.65 -18.75
C MET A 625 -7.57 -5.10 -20.07
N GLN A 626 -7.92 -3.86 -20.37
CA GLN A 626 -7.52 -3.14 -21.58
C GLN A 626 -6.70 -1.91 -21.18
N ALA A 627 -5.56 -1.69 -21.82
CA ALA A 627 -4.77 -0.48 -21.63
C ALA A 627 -5.05 0.49 -22.78
N TYR A 628 -5.58 1.68 -22.47
CA TYR A 628 -5.82 2.73 -23.45
C TYR A 628 -4.76 3.80 -23.38
N THR A 629 -4.37 4.35 -24.53
CA THR A 629 -3.61 5.59 -24.61
C THR A 629 -4.24 6.58 -25.59
N ILE A 630 -4.18 7.87 -25.26
CA ILE A 630 -4.57 8.97 -26.14
C ILE A 630 -3.34 9.86 -26.35
N THR A 631 -2.87 9.92 -27.58
CA THR A 631 -1.69 10.71 -27.96
C THR A 631 -2.11 11.84 -28.88
N ALA A 632 -1.95 13.08 -28.43
CA ALA A 632 -2.08 14.25 -29.29
C ALA A 632 -0.81 14.45 -30.13
N HIS A 633 -0.98 14.86 -31.38
CA HIS A 633 0.12 15.24 -32.26
C HIS A 633 0.02 16.73 -32.56
N ALA A 634 1.07 17.49 -32.23
CA ALA A 634 1.17 18.91 -32.53
C ALA A 634 2.49 19.18 -33.26
N GLN A 635 2.44 19.95 -34.35
CA GLN A 635 3.63 20.32 -35.14
C GLN A 635 4.42 19.08 -35.63
N SER A 636 3.72 17.97 -35.92
CA SER A 636 4.28 16.66 -36.31
C SER A 636 5.03 15.86 -35.23
N ALA A 637 4.92 16.20 -33.93
CA ALA A 637 5.47 15.40 -32.83
C ALA A 637 4.37 14.91 -31.87
N PRO A 638 4.47 13.68 -31.32
CA PRO A 638 3.58 13.20 -30.28
C PRO A 638 3.86 13.92 -28.96
N LEU A 639 2.80 14.32 -28.26
CA LEU A 639 2.85 14.83 -26.89
C LEU A 639 2.71 13.68 -25.90
N TRP A 640 2.88 13.98 -24.61
CA TRP A 640 2.67 13.01 -23.54
C TRP A 640 1.30 12.32 -23.66
N PRO A 641 1.22 10.98 -23.69
CA PRO A 641 -0.04 10.27 -23.80
C PRO A 641 -0.80 10.26 -22.48
N LEU A 642 -2.10 10.50 -22.53
CA LEU A 642 -2.99 10.08 -21.45
C LEU A 642 -3.13 8.57 -21.49
N ALA A 643 -3.08 7.90 -20.33
CA ALA A 643 -3.21 6.46 -20.24
C ALA A 643 -4.18 6.04 -19.14
N CYS A 644 -4.95 4.99 -19.37
CA CYS A 644 -5.73 4.32 -18.33
C CYS A 644 -5.77 2.81 -18.57
N ARG A 645 -6.12 2.06 -17.52
CA ARG A 645 -6.45 0.65 -17.61
C ARG A 645 -7.91 0.48 -17.23
N VAL A 646 -8.66 -0.20 -18.07
CA VAL A 646 -10.10 -0.40 -17.90
C VAL A 646 -10.39 -1.87 -18.08
N ARG A 647 -11.10 -2.48 -17.14
CA ARG A 647 -11.66 -3.80 -17.33
C ARG A 647 -12.98 -3.71 -18.09
N ALA A 648 -13.12 -4.49 -19.16
CA ALA A 648 -14.40 -4.74 -19.82
C ALA A 648 -14.94 -6.14 -19.44
N GLY A 649 -16.26 -6.33 -19.51
CA GLY A 649 -16.92 -7.57 -19.09
C GLY A 649 -17.05 -7.75 -17.56
N PRO A 650 -17.23 -8.98 -17.07
CA PRO A 650 -17.35 -9.27 -15.64
C PRO A 650 -16.17 -8.73 -14.82
N GLY A 651 -16.49 -8.12 -13.67
CA GLY A 651 -15.53 -7.46 -12.78
C GLY A 651 -15.18 -6.02 -13.17
N ALA A 652 -15.75 -5.49 -14.25
CA ALA A 652 -15.56 -4.09 -14.64
C ALA A 652 -16.21 -3.14 -13.63
N ALA A 653 -15.46 -2.16 -13.12
CA ALA A 653 -16.03 -1.05 -12.38
C ALA A 653 -16.82 -0.12 -13.31
N VAL A 654 -18.05 0.18 -12.93
CA VAL A 654 -18.96 1.09 -13.63
C VAL A 654 -19.04 2.42 -12.90
N ARG A 655 -19.10 2.39 -11.57
CA ARG A 655 -19.24 3.56 -10.71
C ARG A 655 -18.50 3.33 -9.39
N HIS A 656 -17.98 4.40 -8.80
CA HIS A 656 -17.49 4.47 -7.43
C HIS A 656 -18.22 5.55 -6.68
N ARG A 657 -18.31 5.36 -5.37
CA ARG A 657 -18.75 6.37 -4.44
C ARG A 657 -18.01 6.22 -3.12
N VAL A 658 -17.40 7.31 -2.67
CA VAL A 658 -16.93 7.45 -1.28
C VAL A 658 -18.14 7.47 -0.34
N LEU A 659 -18.08 6.67 0.72
CA LEU A 659 -19.14 6.55 1.71
C LEU A 659 -18.88 7.47 2.90
N PHE A 660 -19.93 8.14 3.34
CA PHE A 660 -19.94 9.01 4.52
C PHE A 660 -21.34 8.94 5.16
N PRO A 661 -21.49 8.94 6.49
CA PRO A 661 -20.47 9.07 7.54
C PRO A 661 -19.63 7.83 7.94
N PRO A 662 -19.84 6.58 7.45
CA PRO A 662 -19.04 5.45 7.94
C PRO A 662 -17.53 5.72 7.77
N ARG A 663 -16.76 5.59 8.86
CA ARG A 663 -15.28 5.58 8.88
C ARG A 663 -14.74 4.16 8.78
N GLY A 664 -15.50 3.19 9.28
CA GLY A 664 -15.23 1.75 9.16
C GLY A 664 -16.19 1.05 8.21
N LEU A 665 -15.76 -0.10 7.68
CA LEU A 665 -16.58 -1.03 6.91
C LEU A 665 -16.23 -2.46 7.32
N ASP A 666 -17.18 -3.17 7.91
CA ASP A 666 -16.99 -4.56 8.34
C ASP A 666 -17.83 -5.55 7.53
N CYS A 667 -19.09 -5.18 7.24
CA CYS A 667 -20.03 -5.97 6.46
C CYS A 667 -21.07 -5.05 5.82
N ALA A 668 -21.73 -5.51 4.75
CA ALA A 668 -22.88 -4.84 4.16
C ALA A 668 -23.97 -5.84 3.78
N ALA A 669 -25.21 -5.36 3.75
CA ALA A 669 -26.38 -6.08 3.28
C ALA A 669 -27.26 -5.15 2.43
N ARG A 670 -27.98 -5.73 1.48
CA ARG A 670 -28.99 -5.00 0.70
C ARG A 670 -30.38 -5.33 1.23
N ASP A 671 -31.22 -4.30 1.31
CA ASP A 671 -32.63 -4.44 1.58
C ASP A 671 -33.36 -4.84 0.27
N PRO A 672 -34.00 -6.03 0.23
CA PRO A 672 -34.71 -6.47 -0.97
C PRO A 672 -36.02 -5.72 -1.24
N THR A 673 -36.48 -4.87 -0.32
CA THR A 673 -37.76 -4.13 -0.45
C THR A 673 -37.61 -2.81 -1.21
N ASP A 674 -36.52 -2.08 -0.98
CA ASP A 674 -36.29 -0.74 -1.54
C ASP A 674 -34.89 -0.56 -2.16
N GLY A 675 -34.03 -1.57 -2.09
CA GLY A 675 -32.68 -1.56 -2.63
C GLY A 675 -31.66 -0.76 -1.81
N SER A 676 -32.04 -0.22 -0.65
CA SER A 676 -31.11 0.45 0.28
C SER A 676 -30.07 -0.52 0.83
N PHE A 677 -28.90 -0.01 1.22
CA PHE A 677 -27.85 -0.80 1.86
C PHE A 677 -27.81 -0.56 3.36
N PHE A 678 -27.41 -1.58 4.10
CA PHE A 678 -27.07 -1.52 5.52
C PHE A 678 -25.60 -1.89 5.66
N VAL A 679 -24.84 -1.05 6.34
CA VAL A 679 -23.39 -1.15 6.48
C VAL A 679 -23.03 -1.09 7.95
N THR A 680 -22.17 -2.00 8.40
CA THR A 680 -21.75 -2.06 9.80
C THR A 680 -20.35 -1.46 9.96
N SER A 681 -20.17 -0.69 11.03
CA SER A 681 -18.87 -0.20 11.45
C SER A 681 -18.62 -0.47 12.93
N ASN A 682 -17.45 -1.02 13.22
CA ASN A 682 -16.91 -1.22 14.56
C ASN A 682 -15.67 -0.33 14.83
N ALA A 683 -15.50 0.77 14.08
CA ALA A 683 -14.37 1.70 14.24
C ALA A 683 -14.33 2.31 15.66
N TYR A 684 -13.11 2.53 16.19
CA TYR A 684 -12.84 2.94 17.59
C TYR A 684 -13.61 4.21 18.02
N GLU A 685 -13.94 5.08 17.07
CA GLU A 685 -14.58 6.38 17.32
C GLU A 685 -16.11 6.39 17.07
N GLU A 686 -16.65 5.44 16.31
CA GLU A 686 -18.03 5.55 15.79
C GLU A 686 -19.11 5.00 16.73
N ARG A 687 -18.71 4.45 17.89
CA ARG A 687 -19.49 3.40 18.58
C ARG A 687 -19.84 2.27 17.58
N ARG A 688 -20.33 1.14 18.07
CA ARG A 688 -20.73 0.05 17.16
C ARG A 688 -22.03 0.47 16.49
N THR A 689 -21.97 0.72 15.18
CA THR A 689 -23.03 1.45 14.46
C THR A 689 -23.40 0.75 13.16
N ILE A 690 -24.70 0.81 12.83
CA ILE A 690 -25.26 0.33 11.57
C ILE A 690 -25.76 1.54 10.80
N PHE A 691 -25.19 1.79 9.64
CA PHE A 691 -25.59 2.86 8.74
C PHE A 691 -26.50 2.31 7.65
N ARG A 692 -27.57 3.04 7.35
CA ARG A 692 -28.40 2.78 6.17
C ARG A 692 -28.08 3.80 5.09
N LEU A 693 -27.84 3.30 3.89
CA LEU A 693 -27.53 4.07 2.69
C LEU A 693 -28.60 3.81 1.62
N ASP A 694 -28.85 4.75 0.71
CA ASP A 694 -29.69 4.48 -0.45
C ASP A 694 -29.02 3.50 -1.44
N GLY A 695 -29.73 3.12 -2.51
CA GLY A 695 -29.21 2.19 -3.52
C GLY A 695 -28.00 2.73 -4.32
N GLU A 696 -27.65 4.00 -4.13
CA GLU A 696 -26.48 4.63 -4.72
C GLU A 696 -25.37 4.87 -3.68
N GLY A 697 -25.57 4.50 -2.40
CA GLY A 697 -24.60 4.69 -1.32
C GLY A 697 -24.70 6.03 -0.57
N ALA A 698 -25.74 6.84 -0.76
CA ALA A 698 -25.95 8.07 0.01
C ALA A 698 -26.47 7.76 1.42
N PHE A 699 -26.01 8.48 2.44
CA PHE A 699 -26.50 8.31 3.81
C PHE A 699 -28.00 8.59 3.95
N LEU A 700 -28.70 7.71 4.66
CA LEU A 700 -30.12 7.86 5.01
C LEU A 700 -30.36 7.93 6.53
N ALA A 701 -29.75 7.04 7.30
CA ALA A 701 -29.96 6.95 8.74
C ALA A 701 -28.84 6.16 9.44
N GLU A 702 -28.70 6.37 10.75
CA GLU A 702 -27.84 5.56 11.63
C GLU A 702 -28.67 4.87 12.71
N PHE A 703 -28.23 3.68 13.12
CA PHE A 703 -28.84 2.89 14.19
C PHE A 703 -27.74 2.35 15.11
N PRO A 704 -27.96 2.31 16.43
CA PRO A 704 -27.02 1.65 17.34
C PRO A 704 -26.98 0.13 17.07
N ALA A 705 -25.79 -0.45 17.13
CA ALA A 705 -25.67 -1.90 17.16
C ALA A 705 -26.35 -2.48 18.42
N PRO A 706 -26.93 -3.69 18.34
CA PRO A 706 -27.66 -4.29 19.46
C PRO A 706 -26.76 -4.90 20.56
N TYR A 707 -25.45 -4.64 20.54
CA TYR A 707 -24.47 -5.29 21.42
C TYR A 707 -23.62 -4.29 22.19
N ASP A 708 -23.37 -4.59 23.47
CA ASP A 708 -22.60 -3.77 24.42
C ASP A 708 -21.22 -4.37 24.77
N GLY A 709 -20.37 -3.63 25.49
CA GLY A 709 -19.08 -4.14 26.00
C GLY A 709 -18.06 -4.50 24.92
N ALA A 710 -17.54 -5.72 24.91
CA ALA A 710 -16.52 -6.21 23.96
C ALA A 710 -17.10 -6.83 22.66
N TRP A 711 -18.43 -6.85 22.50
CA TRP A 711 -19.10 -7.50 21.36
C TRP A 711 -19.18 -6.61 20.12
N GLN A 712 -18.67 -7.07 18.99
CA GLN A 712 -18.74 -6.38 17.70
C GLN A 712 -19.87 -6.94 16.82
N VAL A 713 -20.35 -6.15 15.86
CA VAL A 713 -21.24 -6.66 14.80
C VAL A 713 -20.36 -7.28 13.71
N GLY A 714 -20.36 -8.60 13.59
CA GLY A 714 -19.56 -9.30 12.58
C GLY A 714 -20.26 -9.43 11.23
N ALA A 715 -21.58 -9.65 11.22
CA ALA A 715 -22.36 -9.77 10.00
C ALA A 715 -23.76 -9.15 10.13
N VAL A 716 -24.31 -8.68 9.01
CA VAL A 716 -25.66 -8.10 8.89
C VAL A 716 -26.39 -8.66 7.67
N ALA A 717 -27.71 -8.87 7.78
CA ALA A 717 -28.58 -9.22 6.67
C ALA A 717 -29.98 -8.62 6.86
N VAL A 718 -30.67 -8.33 5.76
CA VAL A 718 -31.99 -7.72 5.77
C VAL A 718 -33.00 -8.59 5.05
N SER A 719 -34.19 -8.76 5.64
CA SER A 719 -35.32 -9.46 5.03
C SER A 719 -36.62 -8.66 5.14
N PRO A 720 -37.59 -8.89 4.23
CA PRO A 720 -38.96 -8.39 4.42
C PRO A 720 -39.57 -8.95 5.70
N HIS A 721 -40.37 -8.14 6.41
CA HIS A 721 -41.03 -8.55 7.65
C HIS A 721 -42.40 -7.86 7.79
N PRO A 722 -43.39 -8.42 8.52
CA PRO A 722 -44.69 -7.76 8.70
C PRO A 722 -44.64 -6.34 9.29
N SER A 723 -43.59 -6.00 10.03
CA SER A 723 -43.33 -4.63 10.52
C SER A 723 -42.61 -3.72 9.52
N GLY A 724 -42.43 -4.17 8.27
CA GLY A 724 -41.67 -3.51 7.20
C GLY A 724 -40.45 -4.33 6.80
N ARG A 725 -39.38 -4.26 7.60
CA ARG A 725 -38.13 -5.02 7.41
C ARG A 725 -37.62 -5.58 8.73
N ARG A 726 -36.79 -6.62 8.62
CA ARG A 726 -36.04 -7.21 9.73
C ARG A 726 -34.55 -7.13 9.42
N VAL A 727 -33.82 -6.37 10.25
CA VAL A 727 -32.35 -6.29 10.22
C VAL A 727 -31.83 -7.33 11.21
N THR A 728 -31.07 -8.28 10.71
CA THR A 728 -30.50 -9.38 11.51
C THR A 728 -29.01 -9.19 11.62
N THR A 729 -28.47 -9.33 12.82
CA THR A 729 -27.03 -9.20 13.08
C THR A 729 -26.50 -10.43 13.81
N ILE A 730 -25.24 -10.77 13.54
CA ILE A 730 -24.46 -11.70 14.36
C ILE A 730 -23.40 -10.91 15.12
N GLY A 731 -23.49 -10.98 16.43
CA GLY A 731 -22.56 -10.43 17.41
C GLY A 731 -21.43 -11.42 17.68
N TRP A 732 -20.23 -10.88 17.77
CA TRP A 732 -18.98 -11.64 17.82
C TRP A 732 -18.00 -10.99 18.82
N ARG A 733 -17.13 -11.74 19.49
CA ARG A 733 -16.06 -11.21 20.36
C ARG A 733 -14.81 -12.10 20.38
N THR A 734 -13.64 -11.48 20.53
CA THR A 734 -12.36 -12.19 20.73
C THR A 734 -12.43 -13.18 21.91
N PRO A 735 -11.96 -14.44 21.78
CA PRO A 735 -11.94 -15.41 22.86
C PRO A 735 -10.90 -14.97 23.89
N ALA A 736 -11.03 -15.49 25.11
CA ALA A 736 -10.01 -15.25 26.12
C ALA A 736 -8.77 -16.12 25.87
N ASP A 737 -8.98 -17.39 25.48
CA ASP A 737 -7.91 -18.39 25.35
C ASP A 737 -7.96 -19.18 24.03
N ILE A 738 -6.80 -19.75 23.64
CA ILE A 738 -6.65 -20.60 22.45
C ILE A 738 -7.47 -21.89 22.62
N GLY A 739 -8.26 -22.25 21.61
CA GLY A 739 -9.09 -23.46 21.60
C GLY A 739 -10.45 -23.30 22.30
N GLU A 740 -10.73 -22.11 22.86
CA GLU A 740 -12.08 -21.76 23.29
C GLU A 740 -12.96 -21.41 22.10
N GLN A 741 -14.22 -21.83 22.18
CA GLN A 741 -15.22 -21.39 21.24
C GLN A 741 -16.03 -20.24 21.84
N PRO A 742 -15.88 -18.99 21.36
CA PRO A 742 -16.73 -17.91 21.82
C PRO A 742 -18.17 -18.14 21.34
N PRO A 743 -19.19 -17.90 22.18
CA PRO A 743 -20.57 -17.89 21.72
C PRO A 743 -20.77 -16.80 20.66
N LEU A 744 -21.70 -17.03 19.74
CA LEU A 744 -22.21 -16.01 18.83
C LEU A 744 -23.58 -15.52 19.34
N LEU A 745 -23.88 -14.24 19.10
CA LEU A 745 -25.17 -13.64 19.48
C LEU A 745 -25.99 -13.29 18.23
N LEU A 746 -27.19 -13.83 18.09
CA LEU A 746 -28.12 -13.48 17.01
C LEU A 746 -29.17 -12.49 17.50
N THR A 747 -29.32 -11.36 16.81
CA THR A 747 -30.35 -10.37 17.14
C THR A 747 -31.13 -9.95 15.89
N HIS A 748 -32.43 -9.70 16.05
CA HIS A 748 -33.31 -9.17 15.03
C HIS A 748 -33.86 -7.80 15.47
N GLN A 749 -33.61 -6.78 14.66
CA GLN A 749 -34.11 -5.41 14.83
C GLN A 749 -35.15 -5.07 13.74
N ASP A 750 -36.06 -4.15 14.06
CA ASP A 750 -36.99 -3.57 13.08
C ASP A 750 -36.33 -2.44 12.26
N ALA A 751 -37.13 -1.79 11.41
CA ALA A 751 -36.68 -0.67 10.57
C ALA A 751 -36.20 0.56 11.37
N ALA A 752 -36.54 0.65 12.65
CA ALA A 752 -36.16 1.74 13.55
C ALA A 752 -35.00 1.34 14.49
N GLY A 753 -34.45 0.13 14.34
CA GLY A 753 -33.38 -0.40 15.20
C GLY A 753 -33.87 -1.00 16.52
N ALA A 754 -35.19 -1.08 16.74
CA ALA A 754 -35.73 -1.69 17.96
C ALA A 754 -35.63 -3.21 17.88
N ILE A 755 -35.16 -3.85 18.96
CA ILE A 755 -35.02 -5.30 19.02
C ILE A 755 -36.42 -5.96 19.00
N ILE A 756 -36.69 -6.74 17.96
CA ILE A 756 -37.88 -7.58 17.84
C ILE A 756 -37.65 -8.94 18.52
N ALA A 757 -36.43 -9.49 18.42
CA ALA A 757 -36.04 -10.76 19.03
C ALA A 757 -34.52 -10.87 19.28
N GLY A 758 -34.11 -11.61 20.31
CA GLY A 758 -32.70 -11.79 20.71
C GLY A 758 -32.22 -10.86 21.85
N PRO A 759 -30.93 -10.89 22.23
CA PRO A 759 -29.88 -11.72 21.63
C PRO A 759 -30.04 -13.21 21.97
N LEU A 760 -30.04 -14.07 20.96
CA LEU A 760 -30.02 -15.53 21.09
C LEU A 760 -28.56 -16.01 21.04
N THR A 761 -28.18 -16.86 21.98
CA THR A 761 -26.83 -17.42 22.01
C THR A 761 -26.78 -18.75 21.25
N PHE A 762 -25.85 -18.90 20.32
CA PHE A 762 -25.57 -20.17 19.65
C PHE A 762 -24.07 -20.40 19.48
N ALA A 763 -23.69 -21.65 19.25
CA ALA A 763 -22.32 -22.08 19.00
C ALA A 763 -22.29 -23.00 17.78
N LEU A 764 -21.24 -22.88 16.98
CA LEU A 764 -21.00 -23.73 15.82
C LEU A 764 -20.29 -25.02 16.24
N PRO A 765 -20.55 -26.19 15.64
CA PRO A 765 -19.90 -27.44 16.05
C PRO A 765 -18.46 -27.56 15.49
N ILE A 766 -17.66 -26.50 15.58
CA ILE A 766 -16.29 -26.42 15.08
C ILE A 766 -15.34 -25.89 16.15
N LEU A 767 -14.20 -26.57 16.33
CA LEU A 767 -13.08 -26.06 17.12
C LEU A 767 -12.22 -25.21 16.18
N PRO A 768 -11.86 -23.96 16.56
CA PRO A 768 -10.90 -23.16 15.79
C PRO A 768 -9.63 -23.99 15.56
N ARG A 769 -9.20 -24.11 14.29
CA ARG A 769 -7.94 -24.82 13.95
C ARG A 769 -6.70 -24.00 14.31
N GLU A 770 -6.91 -22.70 14.55
CA GLU A 770 -5.89 -21.69 14.81
C GLU A 770 -6.31 -20.80 15.98
N PRO A 771 -5.38 -20.09 16.66
CA PRO A 771 -5.68 -19.19 17.78
C PRO A 771 -6.50 -17.94 17.41
N PHE A 772 -6.82 -17.75 16.13
CA PHE A 772 -7.72 -16.70 15.66
C PHE A 772 -9.16 -17.22 15.51
N VAL A 773 -10.08 -16.27 15.38
CA VAL A 773 -11.38 -16.42 15.98
C VAL A 773 -12.54 -16.50 15.00
N LEU A 774 -13.53 -17.36 15.28
CA LEU A 774 -14.86 -17.45 14.63
C LEU A 774 -15.45 -16.07 14.32
N PHE A 775 -15.11 -15.53 13.15
CA PHE A 775 -15.60 -14.24 12.69
C PHE A 775 -16.65 -14.48 11.60
N PRO A 776 -17.95 -14.18 11.86
CA PRO A 776 -18.96 -14.25 10.82
C PRO A 776 -18.71 -13.14 9.80
N ALA A 777 -18.70 -13.48 8.53
CA ALA A 777 -18.47 -12.56 7.42
C ALA A 777 -19.54 -12.79 6.36
N SER A 778 -20.14 -11.71 5.84
CA SER A 778 -21.24 -11.76 4.86
C SER A 778 -22.47 -12.55 5.35
N MET A 779 -23.67 -11.99 5.18
CA MET A 779 -24.89 -12.71 5.58
C MET A 779 -26.03 -12.43 4.61
N HIS A 780 -26.78 -13.47 4.26
CA HIS A 780 -27.82 -13.40 3.24
C HIS A 780 -29.06 -14.19 3.68
N TRP A 781 -30.21 -13.53 3.72
CA TRP A 781 -31.49 -14.22 3.89
C TRP A 781 -31.85 -15.02 2.64
N ASP A 782 -32.35 -16.23 2.85
CA ASP A 782 -32.92 -17.03 1.78
C ASP A 782 -34.46 -16.87 1.73
N ARG A 783 -35.09 -17.46 0.71
CA ARG A 783 -36.55 -17.42 0.54
C ARG A 783 -37.29 -18.38 1.47
N ALA A 784 -36.61 -19.32 2.11
CA ALA A 784 -37.19 -20.32 3.01
C ALA A 784 -37.33 -19.80 4.45
N GLY A 785 -36.82 -18.60 4.74
CA GLY A 785 -36.90 -17.99 6.07
C GLY A 785 -35.75 -18.39 6.98
N GLY A 786 -34.64 -18.87 6.42
CA GLY A 786 -33.33 -18.96 7.06
C GLY A 786 -32.34 -17.95 6.48
N PHE A 787 -31.12 -17.93 7.02
CA PHE A 787 -30.04 -17.10 6.50
C PHE A 787 -28.73 -17.89 6.45
N TRP A 788 -27.92 -17.53 5.45
CA TRP A 788 -26.58 -18.05 5.27
C TRP A 788 -25.57 -17.02 5.74
N PHE A 789 -24.53 -17.45 6.45
CA PHE A 789 -23.35 -16.62 6.69
C PHE A 789 -22.07 -17.44 6.49
N LEU A 790 -21.00 -16.78 6.06
CA LEU A 790 -19.69 -17.41 5.96
C LEU A 790 -18.96 -17.26 7.29
N GLU A 791 -18.62 -18.39 7.90
CA GLU A 791 -17.69 -18.41 9.02
C GLU A 791 -16.26 -18.39 8.46
N ARG A 792 -15.47 -17.41 8.91
CA ARG A 792 -14.22 -17.03 8.26
C ARG A 792 -13.07 -18.01 8.44
N ASN A 793 -12.99 -18.74 9.56
CA ASN A 793 -11.79 -19.50 9.92
C ASN A 793 -11.85 -20.97 9.53
N ALA A 794 -13.02 -21.61 9.63
CA ALA A 794 -13.23 -22.94 9.09
C ALA A 794 -13.65 -22.87 7.62
N GLU A 795 -13.91 -21.66 7.09
CA GLU A 795 -14.29 -21.41 5.71
C GLU A 795 -15.56 -22.19 5.38
N ILE A 796 -16.58 -22.10 6.25
CA ILE A 796 -17.84 -22.84 6.12
C ILE A 796 -18.98 -21.85 5.95
N LEU A 797 -19.81 -22.07 4.94
CA LEU A 797 -21.11 -21.41 4.87
C LEU A 797 -22.10 -22.17 5.75
N TRP A 798 -22.63 -21.49 6.75
CA TRP A 798 -23.63 -22.03 7.67
C TRP A 798 -25.02 -21.53 7.29
N HIS A 799 -25.99 -22.44 7.25
CA HIS A 799 -27.40 -22.13 7.10
C HIS A 799 -28.09 -22.22 8.47
N ILE A 800 -28.62 -21.10 8.92
CA ILE A 800 -29.24 -20.95 10.23
C ILE A 800 -30.70 -20.52 10.07
N ASP A 801 -31.60 -21.04 10.88
CA ASP A 801 -32.98 -20.55 10.98
C ASP A 801 -33.07 -19.24 11.78
N ALA A 802 -34.25 -18.63 11.85
CA ALA A 802 -34.44 -17.37 12.59
C ALA A 802 -34.27 -17.51 14.11
N GLU A 803 -34.22 -18.74 14.63
CA GLU A 803 -34.10 -19.04 16.06
C GLU A 803 -32.68 -19.47 16.46
N GLY A 804 -31.72 -19.45 15.53
CA GLY A 804 -30.32 -19.83 15.76
C GLY A 804 -30.03 -21.32 15.59
N GLY A 805 -30.98 -22.09 15.07
CA GLY A 805 -30.84 -23.51 14.75
C GLY A 805 -30.06 -23.74 13.46
N ILE A 806 -29.08 -24.64 13.49
CA ILE A 806 -28.31 -25.03 12.30
C ILE A 806 -29.16 -25.98 11.44
N ILE A 807 -29.49 -25.55 10.24
CA ILE A 807 -30.31 -26.31 9.28
C ILE A 807 -29.53 -26.79 8.05
N GLY A 808 -28.27 -26.39 7.90
CA GLY A 808 -27.37 -26.89 6.86
C GLY A 808 -26.01 -26.21 6.91
N HIS A 809 -25.04 -26.76 6.18
CA HIS A 809 -23.75 -26.13 5.94
C HIS A 809 -23.02 -26.79 4.76
N PHE A 810 -22.09 -26.07 4.14
CA PHE A 810 -21.12 -26.65 3.21
C PHE A 810 -19.78 -25.89 3.29
N PRO A 811 -18.64 -26.55 3.07
CA PRO A 811 -17.34 -25.89 3.07
C PRO A 811 -17.20 -24.97 1.85
N HIS A 812 -16.48 -23.87 2.02
CA HIS A 812 -16.05 -23.01 0.92
C HIS A 812 -15.24 -23.87 -0.06
N PRO A 813 -15.67 -24.03 -1.32
CA PRO A 813 -15.06 -25.00 -2.23
C PRO A 813 -13.72 -24.55 -2.81
N ALA A 814 -13.42 -23.25 -2.78
CA ALA A 814 -12.12 -22.69 -3.18
C ALA A 814 -11.70 -21.52 -2.27
N PRO A 815 -11.43 -21.74 -0.98
CA PRO A 815 -11.12 -20.66 -0.06
C PRO A 815 -9.82 -19.94 -0.46
N PRO A 816 -9.72 -18.60 -0.23
CA PRO A 816 -8.51 -17.88 -0.54
C PRO A 816 -7.38 -18.39 0.34
N ARG A 817 -6.23 -18.62 -0.28
CA ARG A 817 -5.09 -19.15 0.46
C ARG A 817 -4.36 -18.02 1.21
N GLU A 818 -4.41 -16.78 0.72
CA GLU A 818 -3.55 -15.69 1.22
C GLU A 818 -4.35 -14.43 1.56
N GLN A 819 -5.04 -14.43 2.71
CA GLN A 819 -5.56 -13.17 3.22
C GLN A 819 -5.33 -13.03 4.72
N PHE A 820 -4.74 -11.88 5.08
CA PHE A 820 -4.72 -11.35 6.43
C PHE A 820 -6.16 -11.03 6.86
N VAL A 821 -6.77 -11.93 7.65
CA VAL A 821 -7.89 -11.87 8.62
C VAL A 821 -9.18 -11.06 8.27
N TYR A 822 -9.27 -10.23 7.24
CA TYR A 822 -10.22 -9.10 7.22
C TYR A 822 -11.17 -8.96 6.03
N GLY A 823 -11.27 -9.89 5.08
CA GLY A 823 -12.06 -9.61 3.86
C GLY A 823 -12.67 -10.76 3.07
N LEU A 824 -13.04 -11.88 3.68
CA LEU A 824 -13.90 -12.85 2.96
C LEU A 824 -15.27 -12.24 2.67
N ALA A 825 -15.73 -12.40 1.42
CA ALA A 825 -17.02 -11.92 0.96
C ALA A 825 -17.79 -13.00 0.21
N THR A 826 -19.08 -13.09 0.47
CA THR A 826 -20.01 -13.92 -0.31
C THR A 826 -21.12 -13.06 -0.87
N ALA A 827 -21.67 -13.47 -2.01
CA ALA A 827 -22.87 -12.88 -2.57
C ALA A 827 -23.83 -13.99 -2.97
N PHE A 828 -25.00 -14.05 -2.32
CA PHE A 828 -26.05 -14.97 -2.74
C PHE A 828 -26.68 -14.46 -4.06
N CYS A 829 -26.86 -15.37 -5.02
CA CYS A 829 -27.51 -15.12 -6.31
C CYS A 829 -28.84 -15.90 -6.38
N PRO A 830 -29.96 -15.35 -5.85
CA PRO A 830 -31.21 -16.11 -5.69
C PRO A 830 -31.80 -16.61 -7.00
N GLU A 831 -31.60 -15.88 -8.09
CA GLU A 831 -32.11 -16.24 -9.43
C GLU A 831 -31.42 -17.47 -10.01
N ARG A 832 -30.16 -17.69 -9.62
CA ARG A 832 -29.31 -18.79 -10.08
C ARG A 832 -29.28 -19.95 -9.08
N GLY A 833 -29.67 -19.70 -7.82
CA GLY A 833 -29.58 -20.68 -6.74
C GLY A 833 -28.13 -20.99 -6.36
N THR A 834 -27.25 -19.99 -6.46
CA THR A 834 -25.80 -20.13 -6.29
C THR A 834 -25.26 -19.06 -5.34
N PHE A 835 -24.04 -19.29 -4.84
CA PHE A 835 -23.22 -18.29 -4.18
C PHE A 835 -22.05 -17.90 -5.06
N LEU A 836 -21.73 -16.61 -5.08
CA LEU A 836 -20.40 -16.13 -5.43
C LEU A 836 -19.58 -16.09 -4.15
N LEU A 837 -18.39 -16.67 -4.19
CA LEU A 837 -17.51 -16.85 -3.03
C LEU A 837 -16.14 -16.26 -3.36
N SER A 838 -15.67 -15.31 -2.55
CA SER A 838 -14.38 -14.65 -2.76
C SER A 838 -13.21 -15.61 -2.62
N THR A 839 -12.21 -15.49 -3.48
CA THR A 839 -11.00 -16.33 -3.43
C THR A 839 -9.76 -15.57 -3.94
N SER A 840 -8.59 -16.20 -3.80
CA SER A 840 -7.30 -15.66 -4.23
C SER A 840 -6.58 -16.63 -5.15
N ARG A 841 -5.85 -16.09 -6.13
CA ARG A 841 -4.87 -16.88 -6.87
C ARG A 841 -3.71 -17.26 -5.93
N PRO A 842 -3.03 -18.39 -6.16
CA PRO A 842 -1.77 -18.68 -5.45
C PRO A 842 -0.78 -17.52 -5.62
N GLY A 843 -0.06 -17.16 -4.54
CA GLY A 843 0.89 -16.04 -4.50
C GLY A 843 0.28 -14.66 -4.33
N ALA A 844 -1.05 -14.52 -4.22
CA ALA A 844 -1.71 -13.23 -4.08
C ALA A 844 -2.23 -12.97 -2.66
N ALA A 845 -1.56 -12.08 -1.90
CA ALA A 845 -1.93 -11.62 -0.55
C ALA A 845 -3.23 -10.78 -0.45
N ARG A 846 -4.15 -10.93 -1.40
CA ARG A 846 -5.44 -10.24 -1.48
C ARG A 846 -6.46 -11.08 -2.25
N LEU A 847 -7.75 -10.74 -2.10
CA LEU A 847 -8.79 -11.28 -2.98
C LEU A 847 -8.53 -10.90 -4.44
N THR A 848 -8.72 -11.85 -5.35
CA THR A 848 -8.45 -11.64 -6.79
C THR A 848 -9.64 -11.94 -7.69
N HIS A 849 -10.53 -12.82 -7.26
CA HIS A 849 -11.73 -13.20 -8.00
C HIS A 849 -12.80 -13.75 -7.05
N MET A 850 -14.03 -13.85 -7.54
CA MET A 850 -15.09 -14.66 -6.93
C MET A 850 -15.35 -15.88 -7.81
N VAL A 851 -15.56 -17.03 -7.19
CA VAL A 851 -16.01 -18.26 -7.86
C VAL A 851 -17.48 -18.50 -7.58
N GLU A 852 -18.21 -19.02 -8.55
CA GLU A 852 -19.60 -19.44 -8.34
C GLU A 852 -19.68 -20.89 -7.87
N ALA A 853 -20.48 -21.14 -6.83
CA ALA A 853 -20.78 -22.46 -6.30
C ALA A 853 -22.29 -22.69 -6.13
N THR A 854 -22.74 -23.93 -6.27
CA THR A 854 -24.10 -24.36 -5.91
C THR A 854 -24.29 -24.38 -4.39
N LEU A 855 -25.54 -24.53 -3.94
CA LEU A 855 -25.86 -24.72 -2.51
C LEU A 855 -25.32 -26.03 -1.90
N ASP A 856 -24.87 -26.96 -2.75
CA ASP A 856 -24.21 -28.21 -2.34
C ASP A 856 -22.68 -28.06 -2.26
N GLY A 857 -22.14 -26.88 -2.62
CA GLY A 857 -20.72 -26.58 -2.61
C GLY A 857 -19.98 -26.94 -3.91
N ASP A 858 -20.69 -27.25 -5.00
CA ASP A 858 -20.04 -27.58 -6.28
C ASP A 858 -19.72 -26.32 -7.08
N LEU A 859 -18.47 -26.18 -7.55
CA LEU A 859 -18.06 -25.08 -8.43
C LEU A 859 -18.72 -25.21 -9.80
N THR A 860 -19.31 -24.12 -10.29
CA THR A 860 -19.93 -24.09 -11.63
C THR A 860 -18.91 -23.82 -12.75
N GLY A 861 -17.70 -23.36 -12.38
CA GLY A 861 -16.67 -22.89 -13.29
C GLY A 861 -16.82 -21.43 -13.72
N TYR A 862 -17.84 -20.72 -13.22
CA TYR A 862 -17.98 -19.27 -13.44
C TYR A 862 -17.14 -18.46 -12.45
N GLU A 863 -16.45 -17.45 -12.95
CA GLU A 863 -15.57 -16.58 -12.14
C GLU A 863 -15.77 -15.10 -12.48
N ILE A 864 -15.67 -14.26 -11.46
CA ILE A 864 -15.69 -12.79 -11.58
C ILE A 864 -14.35 -12.25 -11.06
N PRO A 865 -13.49 -11.71 -11.93
CA PRO A 865 -12.27 -11.04 -11.50
C PRO A 865 -12.58 -9.80 -10.65
N LEU A 866 -11.81 -9.56 -9.60
CA LEU A 866 -11.96 -8.40 -8.71
C LEU A 866 -10.86 -7.34 -8.93
N ASP A 867 -9.90 -7.63 -9.81
CA ASP A 867 -8.76 -6.76 -10.14
C ASP A 867 -9.16 -5.41 -10.73
N GLY A 868 -10.34 -5.31 -11.35
CA GLY A 868 -10.87 -4.07 -11.92
C GLY A 868 -11.60 -3.15 -10.93
N LEU A 869 -11.79 -3.57 -9.66
CA LEU A 869 -12.53 -2.78 -8.66
C LEU A 869 -11.64 -1.82 -7.88
N GLU A 870 -10.31 -1.97 -7.95
CA GLU A 870 -9.31 -1.09 -7.32
C GLU A 870 -9.48 -0.86 -5.82
N LEU A 871 -10.17 -1.75 -5.11
CA LEU A 871 -10.28 -1.73 -3.65
C LEU A 871 -9.01 -2.31 -3.01
N SER A 872 -8.43 -1.60 -2.04
CA SER A 872 -7.32 -2.08 -1.22
C SER A 872 -7.75 -3.18 -0.26
N SER A 873 -9.01 -3.19 0.16
CA SER A 873 -9.64 -4.32 0.85
C SER A 873 -11.12 -4.40 0.51
N ILE A 874 -11.63 -5.63 0.38
CA ILE A 874 -13.05 -5.90 0.13
C ILE A 874 -13.65 -6.46 1.42
N LYS A 875 -14.79 -5.91 1.83
CA LYS A 875 -15.47 -6.19 3.10
C LYS A 875 -16.81 -6.90 2.90
N ALA A 876 -17.50 -6.57 1.82
CA ALA A 876 -18.71 -7.26 1.41
C ALA A 876 -18.87 -7.16 -0.10
N VAL A 877 -19.49 -8.16 -0.70
CA VAL A 877 -19.89 -8.15 -2.11
C VAL A 877 -21.34 -8.59 -2.19
N LEU A 878 -22.15 -7.88 -2.97
CA LEU A 878 -23.56 -8.19 -3.19
C LEU A 878 -23.77 -8.29 -4.70
N ALA A 879 -24.65 -9.19 -5.13
CA ALA A 879 -24.98 -9.39 -6.54
C ALA A 879 -26.49 -9.28 -6.75
N GLU A 880 -26.90 -8.52 -7.75
CA GLU A 880 -28.30 -8.37 -8.17
C GLU A 880 -28.37 -8.30 -9.69
N GLY A 881 -29.06 -9.26 -10.31
CA GLY A 881 -29.12 -9.35 -11.77
C GLY A 881 -27.71 -9.37 -12.37
N ARG A 882 -27.36 -8.37 -13.18
CA ARG A 882 -26.04 -8.22 -13.83
C ARG A 882 -25.08 -7.31 -13.07
N THR A 883 -25.48 -6.84 -11.89
CA THR A 883 -24.76 -5.82 -11.11
C THR A 883 -24.08 -6.46 -9.91
N LEU A 884 -22.84 -6.04 -9.66
CA LEU A 884 -22.03 -6.35 -8.51
C LEU A 884 -21.89 -5.07 -7.67
N HIS A 885 -22.13 -5.13 -6.36
CA HIS A 885 -21.83 -4.05 -5.43
C HIS A 885 -20.73 -4.52 -4.47
N ALA A 886 -19.55 -3.92 -4.56
CA ALA A 886 -18.44 -4.23 -3.67
C ALA A 886 -18.23 -3.08 -2.68
N PHE A 887 -18.27 -3.41 -1.40
CA PHE A 887 -17.97 -2.50 -0.30
C PHE A 887 -16.59 -2.80 0.22
N GLY A 888 -15.80 -1.75 0.43
CA GLY A 888 -14.42 -1.91 0.85
C GLY A 888 -13.72 -0.59 1.02
N PHE A 889 -12.40 -0.65 1.12
CA PHE A 889 -11.59 0.55 1.21
C PHE A 889 -10.89 0.81 -0.12
N HIS A 890 -10.93 2.05 -0.59
CA HIS A 890 -10.10 2.54 -1.67
C HIS A 890 -9.18 3.62 -1.08
N ALA A 891 -7.85 3.40 -1.10
CA ALA A 891 -6.87 4.30 -0.50
C ALA A 891 -7.18 4.72 0.96
N GLY A 892 -7.71 3.77 1.74
CA GLY A 892 -8.07 4.02 3.15
C GLY A 892 -9.42 4.70 3.36
N MET A 893 -10.12 5.09 2.29
CA MET A 893 -11.47 5.65 2.36
C MET A 893 -12.53 4.55 2.19
N PRO A 894 -13.59 4.55 3.01
CA PRO A 894 -14.78 3.72 2.81
C PRO A 894 -15.44 3.98 1.46
N SER A 895 -15.63 2.93 0.67
CA SER A 895 -16.04 3.03 -0.73
C SER A 895 -17.04 1.96 -1.14
N LEU A 896 -17.96 2.34 -2.03
CA LEU A 896 -18.84 1.46 -2.79
C LEU A 896 -18.43 1.49 -4.26
N ILE A 897 -18.06 0.34 -4.81
CA ILE A 897 -17.85 0.14 -6.24
C ILE A 897 -19.03 -0.65 -6.80
N THR A 898 -19.70 -0.10 -7.81
CA THR A 898 -20.69 -0.82 -8.61
C THR A 898 -20.01 -1.34 -9.86
N GLY A 899 -20.14 -2.62 -10.15
CA GLY A 899 -19.50 -3.28 -11.27
C GLY A 899 -20.38 -4.32 -11.97
N LYS A 900 -19.82 -4.99 -12.98
CA LYS A 900 -20.51 -6.03 -13.74
C LYS A 900 -20.33 -7.42 -13.13
N ALA A 901 -21.43 -8.13 -12.90
CA ALA A 901 -21.40 -9.50 -12.37
C ALA A 901 -21.41 -10.58 -13.47
N PHE A 902 -22.16 -10.40 -14.57
CA PHE A 902 -22.41 -11.42 -15.61
C PHE A 902 -22.37 -10.87 -17.04
#